data_AF-A0A7C0WLR6-F1
#
_entry.id   AF-A0A7C0WLR6-F1
#
_cell.length_a   1.000
_cell.length_b   1.000
_cell.length_c   1.000
_cell.angle_alpha   90.00
_cell.angle_beta   90.00
_cell.angle_gamma   90.00
#
_symmetry.space_group_name_H-M   'P 1'
#
loop_
_entity.id
_entity.type
_entity.pdbx_description
1 polymer ?
#
loop_
_entity_poly.entity_id
_entity_poly.type
_entity_poly.pdbx_seq_one_letter_code
_entity_poly.pdbx_strand_id
1 'polypeptide(L)'
;MSKKIWLVSLVLTVWVSFSFAQERSSLFGKWELIPDKSSEISLYRTLSVDLQKVGQKLTLIEKWGSKRSFSDTLHFKTDGKVYQNSIKNRVWPTNVFMGISQAVGEKRKVTANWMKNGEVLTIHIAYPVLASQGKVNLTEKHIFQWNKTDDLLTCSIERSTRKSGSDFKYVLKRAGTNDAYFMRLQDNWQIDELLPVQAFLISLQGVVNADAPRLYFIYPKSWAFNYTPAVFDFYKDKKNFTFTELRNHEIALQRLKQYVKGYVVWDKSVRTSLIVAFTVAGLEKAVVVSEDMLPLVEKAGLKMVEDFRWKFAGKSDAEIYRWAYEHYWDRCNKDFIVWLGGDYGKIMKPGVADWGIYKHVFFNDLSTRVTDTEEYALANKLLSEMNPMAMVMGWHSYGKDLEREHVSLCSHYGHRVEGLNTLPNLSFSSQVHPAPGFKFKNHHNVVPGKKYVPEKKVYITCIQTDGLGIGAWLKPGRGEIPYAWETIINYSWLAPAMMEFFYSTATANDYFIGALSGPGYLYPKAVPPKLLPNLIKEAKRMMDLLDLQVFELMDYSEGATVEGNTELTKQVVDAYYKGMPDVIGFVNGYAPAFTFTVRNGKPLISYDYYLSPTRKKAAAVADLHELAEINKRRPYFLLMHVRENSDIKRVKGILDGLGSKFEVVPLDIFLKMAGRQPTFKERFLQK
;
A
#
# COMPACT_ATOMS: atom_id res chain seq x y z
N MET A 1 39.24 -25.45 55.09
CA MET A 1 38.10 -24.80 54.42
C MET A 1 38.53 -24.37 53.03
N SER A 2 37.98 -25.03 52.02
CA SER A 2 38.49 -25.10 50.64
C SER A 2 37.82 -24.06 49.75
N LYS A 3 38.63 -23.30 49.01
CA LYS A 3 38.22 -22.41 47.92
C LYS A 3 37.83 -23.27 46.70
N LYS A 4 36.58 -23.20 46.25
CA LYS A 4 36.15 -23.78 44.97
C LYS A 4 36.11 -22.70 43.88
N ILE A 5 36.89 -22.97 42.85
CA ILE A 5 37.01 -22.29 41.57
C ILE A 5 35.78 -22.65 40.72
N TRP A 6 35.12 -21.65 40.13
CA TRP A 6 34.19 -21.86 39.01
C TRP A 6 34.86 -21.40 37.72
N LEU A 7 35.11 -22.36 36.82
CA LEU A 7 35.49 -22.12 35.43
C LEU A 7 34.28 -21.55 34.67
N VAL A 8 34.43 -20.38 34.06
CA VAL A 8 33.53 -19.88 33.01
C VAL A 8 34.26 -20.09 31.68
N SER A 9 33.75 -21.00 30.86
CA SER A 9 34.23 -21.21 29.49
C SER A 9 33.81 -20.04 28.61
N LEU A 10 34.77 -19.18 28.26
CA LEU A 10 34.59 -18.11 27.28
C LEU A 10 34.72 -18.71 25.87
N VAL A 11 33.60 -18.89 25.17
CA VAL A 11 33.61 -19.21 23.73
C VAL A 11 33.89 -17.91 22.96
N LEU A 12 35.15 -17.73 22.58
CA LEU A 12 35.62 -16.64 21.74
C LEU A 12 35.23 -16.93 20.27
N THR A 13 34.07 -16.46 19.84
CA THR A 13 33.69 -16.43 18.43
C THR A 13 34.44 -15.29 17.76
N VAL A 14 35.62 -15.58 17.19
CA VAL A 14 36.41 -14.63 16.42
C VAL A 14 35.65 -14.28 15.14
N TRP A 15 34.94 -13.15 15.15
CA TRP A 15 34.51 -12.48 13.92
C TRP A 15 35.75 -11.84 13.30
N VAL A 16 36.33 -12.49 12.29
CA VAL A 16 37.36 -11.87 11.46
C VAL A 16 36.68 -10.85 10.55
N SER A 17 36.63 -9.61 11.01
CA SER A 17 36.29 -8.46 10.18
C SER A 17 37.44 -8.17 9.22
N PHE A 18 37.42 -8.75 8.02
CA PHE A 18 38.25 -8.26 6.92
C PHE A 18 37.66 -6.95 6.40
N SER A 19 38.08 -5.84 7.00
CA SER A 19 38.02 -4.53 6.36
C SER A 19 39.29 -4.34 5.52
N PHE A 20 39.18 -4.56 4.22
CA PHE A 20 40.11 -4.01 3.24
C PHE A 20 39.30 -3.28 2.17
N ALA A 21 39.61 -1.99 2.03
CA ALA A 21 39.02 -1.10 1.06
C ALA A 21 39.22 -1.61 -0.38
N GLN A 22 38.12 -1.96 -1.04
CA GLN A 22 37.99 -1.84 -2.49
C GLN A 22 36.50 -1.84 -2.89
N GLU A 23 35.85 -0.66 -2.83
CA GLU A 23 34.61 -0.44 -3.59
C GLU A 23 34.95 -0.52 -5.09
N ARG A 24 34.99 -1.75 -5.63
CA ARG A 24 35.04 -2.03 -7.07
C ARG A 24 33.93 -3.01 -7.39
N SER A 25 32.80 -2.43 -7.83
CA SER A 25 31.52 -2.99 -8.29
C SER A 25 30.87 -4.09 -7.44
N SER A 26 29.64 -3.84 -6.99
CA SER A 26 28.81 -4.86 -6.32
C SER A 26 28.24 -5.92 -7.30
N LEU A 27 28.79 -6.01 -8.51
CA LEU A 27 28.38 -6.97 -9.55
C LEU A 27 28.47 -8.43 -9.08
N PHE A 28 29.33 -8.72 -8.10
CA PHE A 28 29.51 -10.05 -7.55
C PHE A 28 28.30 -10.52 -6.75
N GLY A 29 28.11 -11.85 -6.73
CA GLY A 29 27.00 -12.54 -6.09
C GLY A 29 25.98 -13.07 -7.08
N LYS A 30 24.89 -13.62 -6.53
CA LYS A 30 23.83 -14.27 -7.28
C LYS A 30 22.70 -13.31 -7.63
N TRP A 31 22.30 -13.37 -8.90
CA TRP A 31 21.28 -12.54 -9.52
C TRP A 31 20.24 -13.43 -10.20
N GLU A 32 18.99 -12.97 -10.25
CA GLU A 32 17.84 -13.67 -10.83
C GLU A 32 17.05 -12.77 -11.77
N LEU A 33 16.63 -13.33 -12.89
CA LEU A 33 15.93 -12.64 -13.96
C LEU A 33 14.63 -11.97 -13.48
N ILE A 34 14.39 -10.75 -13.96
CA ILE A 34 13.07 -10.13 -13.99
C ILE A 34 12.51 -10.36 -15.40
N PRO A 35 11.60 -11.34 -15.61
CA PRO A 35 11.16 -11.74 -16.94
C PRO A 35 10.58 -10.59 -17.76
N ASP A 36 9.72 -9.76 -17.13
CA ASP A 36 9.00 -8.68 -17.80
C ASP A 36 9.89 -7.51 -18.28
N LYS A 37 11.13 -7.42 -17.76
CA LYS A 37 12.12 -6.40 -18.14
C LYS A 37 13.20 -6.92 -19.07
N SER A 38 13.08 -8.17 -19.50
CA SER A 38 14.14 -8.91 -20.17
C SER A 38 13.70 -9.37 -21.56
N SER A 39 14.68 -9.62 -22.43
CA SER A 39 14.48 -10.34 -23.67
C SER A 39 13.91 -11.74 -23.39
N GLU A 40 13.12 -12.24 -24.34
CA GLU A 40 12.51 -13.57 -24.25
C GLU A 40 13.57 -14.65 -23.98
N ILE A 41 13.26 -15.55 -23.05
CA ILE A 41 14.12 -16.66 -22.60
C ILE A 41 13.55 -18.03 -22.99
N SER A 42 12.90 -18.09 -24.16
CA SER A 42 12.36 -19.30 -24.78
C SER A 42 11.71 -20.25 -23.76
N LEU A 43 12.09 -21.53 -23.76
CA LEU A 43 11.53 -22.57 -22.90
C LEU A 43 12.05 -22.57 -21.45
N TYR A 44 13.06 -21.76 -21.11
CA TYR A 44 13.69 -21.80 -19.78
C TYR A 44 12.96 -20.95 -18.73
N ARG A 45 12.29 -19.85 -19.14
CA ARG A 45 11.51 -18.91 -18.29
C ARG A 45 12.26 -18.20 -17.16
N THR A 46 13.39 -18.73 -16.70
CA THR A 46 14.18 -18.23 -15.57
C THR A 46 15.66 -18.25 -15.95
N LEU A 47 16.42 -17.27 -15.44
CA LEU A 47 17.87 -17.21 -15.54
C LEU A 47 18.41 -16.77 -14.18
N SER A 48 19.41 -17.47 -13.66
CA SER A 48 20.26 -16.97 -12.59
C SER A 48 21.69 -16.79 -13.06
N VAL A 49 22.30 -15.67 -12.69
CA VAL A 49 23.70 -15.35 -12.95
C VAL A 49 24.41 -15.23 -11.60
N ASP A 50 25.47 -15.98 -11.38
CA ASP A 50 26.33 -15.85 -10.21
C ASP A 50 27.74 -15.49 -10.66
N LEU A 51 28.18 -14.28 -10.28
CA LEU A 51 29.52 -13.79 -10.56
C LEU A 51 30.35 -13.86 -9.27
N GLN A 52 31.32 -14.75 -9.24
CA GLN A 52 32.17 -15.00 -8.07
C GLN A 52 33.59 -14.49 -8.31
N LYS A 53 34.25 -14.01 -7.25
CA LYS A 53 35.64 -13.54 -7.27
C LYS A 53 36.43 -14.19 -6.14
N VAL A 54 37.54 -14.84 -6.50
CA VAL A 54 38.54 -15.37 -5.55
C VAL A 54 39.92 -14.89 -5.99
N GLY A 55 40.48 -13.94 -5.25
CA GLY A 55 41.67 -13.20 -5.66
C GLY A 55 41.45 -12.49 -7.00
N GLN A 56 42.24 -12.83 -8.01
CA GLN A 56 42.09 -12.32 -9.39
C GLN A 56 41.25 -13.22 -10.30
N LYS A 57 40.87 -14.42 -9.84
CA LYS A 57 40.08 -15.36 -10.62
C LYS A 57 38.60 -14.99 -10.52
N LEU A 58 37.95 -14.88 -11.67
CA LEU A 58 36.51 -14.71 -11.78
C LEU A 58 35.86 -16.00 -12.27
N THR A 59 34.69 -16.30 -11.72
CA THR A 59 33.82 -17.38 -12.19
C THR A 59 32.45 -16.79 -12.50
N LEU A 60 31.98 -16.94 -13.74
CA LEU A 60 30.60 -16.65 -14.12
C LEU A 60 29.86 -17.97 -14.23
N ILE A 61 28.80 -18.12 -13.45
CA ILE A 61 27.89 -19.27 -13.48
C ILE A 61 26.55 -18.79 -13.99
N GLU A 62 26.07 -19.37 -15.08
CA GLU A 62 24.75 -19.10 -15.62
C GLU A 62 23.89 -20.35 -15.48
N LYS A 63 22.67 -20.21 -14.97
CA LYS A 63 21.69 -21.29 -14.93
C LYS A 63 20.38 -20.83 -15.53
N TRP A 64 20.01 -21.48 -16.61
CA TRP A 64 18.81 -21.25 -17.39
C TRP A 64 17.80 -22.33 -17.01
N GLY A 65 16.61 -21.93 -16.54
CA GLY A 65 15.54 -22.85 -16.17
C GLY A 65 15.69 -23.53 -14.80
N SER A 66 14.58 -24.09 -14.34
CA SER A 66 14.48 -24.81 -13.06
C SER A 66 14.44 -26.33 -13.27
N LYS A 67 13.27 -26.90 -13.59
CA LYS A 67 13.09 -28.35 -13.85
C LYS A 67 13.81 -28.79 -15.13
N ARG A 68 13.48 -28.15 -16.26
CA ARG A 68 14.26 -28.24 -17.49
C ARG A 68 15.30 -27.14 -17.43
N SER A 69 16.56 -27.51 -17.23
CA SER A 69 17.62 -26.55 -17.02
C SER A 69 18.85 -26.80 -17.88
N PHE A 70 19.59 -25.73 -18.09
CA PHE A 70 20.92 -25.70 -18.65
C PHE A 70 21.79 -24.86 -17.72
N SER A 71 23.02 -25.30 -17.47
CA SER A 71 23.96 -24.52 -16.67
C SER A 71 25.31 -24.48 -17.36
N ASP A 72 25.94 -23.33 -17.25
CA ASP A 72 27.24 -23.08 -17.84
C ASP A 72 28.16 -22.36 -16.86
N THR A 73 29.45 -22.56 -17.02
CA THR A 73 30.46 -21.95 -16.16
C THR A 73 31.66 -21.51 -16.96
N LEU A 74 32.07 -20.26 -16.72
CA LEU A 74 33.24 -19.64 -17.29
C LEU A 74 34.22 -19.26 -16.19
N HIS A 75 35.48 -19.64 -16.36
CA HIS A 75 36.59 -19.19 -15.55
C HIS A 75 37.51 -18.30 -16.38
N PHE A 76 37.83 -17.12 -15.85
CA PHE A 76 38.69 -16.14 -16.51
C PHE A 76 39.31 -15.16 -15.50
N LYS A 77 40.19 -14.29 -15.98
CA LYS A 77 40.64 -13.09 -15.26
C LYS A 77 40.38 -11.85 -16.11
N THR A 78 40.50 -10.67 -15.50
CA THR A 78 40.34 -9.36 -16.16
C THR A 78 41.70 -8.70 -16.45
N ASP A 79 42.64 -9.51 -16.93
CA ASP A 79 44.02 -9.12 -17.26
C ASP A 79 44.29 -9.05 -18.78
N GLY A 80 43.22 -9.05 -19.60
CA GLY A 80 43.30 -9.01 -21.05
C GLY A 80 43.80 -10.31 -21.72
N LYS A 81 44.17 -11.34 -20.94
CA LYS A 81 44.66 -12.62 -21.48
C LYS A 81 43.50 -13.51 -21.93
N VAL A 82 43.82 -14.45 -22.83
CA VAL A 82 42.86 -15.45 -23.32
C VAL A 82 42.85 -16.66 -22.38
N TYR A 83 41.66 -17.00 -21.88
CA TYR A 83 41.41 -18.17 -21.06
C TYR A 83 40.58 -19.20 -21.84
N GLN A 84 40.97 -20.47 -21.76
CA GLN A 84 40.24 -21.55 -22.43
C GLN A 84 39.24 -22.21 -21.48
N ASN A 85 38.00 -22.34 -21.94
CA ASN A 85 36.93 -23.06 -21.23
C ASN A 85 36.39 -24.17 -22.14
N SER A 86 36.12 -25.36 -21.60
CA SER A 86 35.58 -26.48 -22.37
C SER A 86 34.08 -26.31 -22.65
N ILE A 87 33.65 -26.68 -23.85
CA ILE A 87 32.24 -26.76 -24.24
C ILE A 87 31.71 -28.14 -23.84
N LYS A 88 30.84 -28.17 -22.82
CA LYS A 88 30.33 -29.41 -22.21
C LYS A 88 28.92 -29.79 -22.67
N ASN A 89 28.22 -28.89 -23.34
CA ASN A 89 26.83 -29.08 -23.70
C ASN A 89 26.56 -28.44 -25.07
N ARG A 90 25.64 -29.02 -25.83
CA ARG A 90 25.24 -28.54 -27.16
C ARG A 90 24.31 -27.32 -27.14
N VAL A 91 23.68 -27.02 -26.01
CA VAL A 91 22.65 -25.98 -25.89
C VAL A 91 23.20 -24.60 -26.23
N TRP A 92 22.42 -23.84 -27.00
CA TRP A 92 22.66 -22.42 -27.25
C TRP A 92 21.54 -21.60 -26.58
N PRO A 93 21.74 -21.15 -25.33
CA PRO A 93 20.64 -20.91 -24.39
C PRO A 93 19.77 -19.68 -24.70
N THR A 94 20.37 -18.69 -25.36
CA THR A 94 19.74 -17.42 -25.74
C THR A 94 18.79 -17.55 -26.93
N ASN A 95 18.91 -18.62 -27.72
CA ASN A 95 17.91 -19.02 -28.70
C ASN A 95 18.01 -20.52 -29.01
N VAL A 96 17.27 -21.31 -28.23
CA VAL A 96 17.27 -22.77 -28.32
C VAL A 96 16.50 -23.33 -29.53
N PHE A 97 15.80 -22.49 -30.28
CA PHE A 97 14.99 -22.90 -31.43
C PHE A 97 15.73 -22.70 -32.77
N MET A 98 16.92 -22.10 -32.76
CA MET A 98 17.78 -22.06 -33.93
C MET A 98 18.47 -23.41 -34.14
N GLY A 99 18.66 -23.80 -35.41
CA GLY A 99 19.37 -25.02 -35.82
C GLY A 99 20.88 -24.97 -35.58
N ILE A 100 21.29 -24.57 -34.37
CA ILE A 100 22.67 -24.35 -33.94
C ILE A 100 22.94 -25.24 -32.73
N SER A 101 24.11 -25.89 -32.73
CA SER A 101 24.61 -26.68 -31.61
C SER A 101 25.99 -26.18 -31.24
N GLN A 102 26.24 -25.90 -29.96
CA GLN A 102 27.64 -25.70 -29.52
C GLN A 102 28.45 -26.98 -29.79
N ALA A 103 29.72 -26.82 -30.21
CA ALA A 103 30.57 -27.96 -30.55
C ALA A 103 31.14 -28.61 -29.28
N VAL A 104 30.44 -29.62 -28.75
CA VAL A 104 30.82 -30.34 -27.52
C VAL A 104 32.21 -30.97 -27.67
N GLY A 105 33.03 -30.85 -26.62
CA GLY A 105 34.42 -31.35 -26.59
C GLY A 105 35.45 -30.32 -27.06
N GLU A 106 35.03 -29.28 -27.78
CA GLU A 106 35.90 -28.17 -28.18
C GLU A 106 36.11 -27.17 -27.03
N LYS A 107 36.98 -26.19 -27.27
CA LYS A 107 37.25 -25.10 -26.33
C LYS A 107 36.76 -23.76 -26.88
N ARG A 108 36.25 -22.92 -25.99
CA ARG A 108 35.99 -21.50 -26.24
C ARG A 108 37.09 -20.63 -25.64
N LYS A 109 37.44 -19.56 -26.35
CA LYS A 109 38.41 -18.55 -25.93
C LYS A 109 37.66 -17.40 -25.26
N VAL A 110 38.06 -17.05 -24.05
CA VAL A 110 37.40 -16.06 -23.21
C VAL A 110 38.41 -14.98 -22.83
N THR A 111 38.07 -13.72 -23.08
CA THR A 111 38.84 -12.56 -22.64
C THR A 111 37.88 -11.60 -21.95
N ALA A 112 38.26 -11.05 -20.80
CA ALA A 112 37.40 -10.14 -20.05
C ALA A 112 38.14 -8.87 -19.66
N ASN A 113 37.43 -7.74 -19.65
CA ASN A 113 37.97 -6.43 -19.31
C ASN A 113 36.95 -5.60 -18.52
N TRP A 114 37.46 -4.77 -17.63
CA TRP A 114 36.69 -3.72 -16.96
C TRP A 114 36.69 -2.46 -17.83
N MET A 115 35.51 -1.85 -18.00
CA MET A 115 35.33 -0.56 -18.64
C MET A 115 34.72 0.43 -17.65
N LYS A 116 34.69 1.72 -18.01
CA LYS A 116 34.11 2.82 -17.20
C LYS A 116 34.57 2.75 -15.74
N ASN A 117 35.88 2.79 -15.52
CA ASN A 117 36.48 2.76 -14.18
C ASN A 117 36.06 1.56 -13.28
N GLY A 118 35.68 0.43 -13.87
CA GLY A 118 35.31 -0.79 -13.13
C GLY A 118 33.81 -0.98 -12.93
N GLU A 119 32.97 -0.15 -13.54
CA GLU A 119 31.50 -0.25 -13.44
C GLU A 119 30.88 -1.25 -14.43
N VAL A 120 31.58 -1.53 -15.54
CA VAL A 120 31.09 -2.42 -16.59
C VAL A 120 32.09 -3.55 -16.82
N LEU A 121 31.63 -4.80 -16.66
CA LEU A 121 32.40 -5.98 -17.01
C LEU A 121 32.02 -6.43 -18.42
N THR A 122 33.01 -6.52 -19.30
CA THR A 122 32.85 -7.08 -20.65
C THR A 122 33.56 -8.41 -20.76
N ILE A 123 32.89 -9.40 -21.34
CA ILE A 123 33.43 -10.74 -21.59
C ILE A 123 33.26 -11.04 -23.07
N HIS A 124 34.37 -11.16 -23.78
CA HIS A 124 34.43 -11.60 -25.17
C HIS A 124 34.63 -13.11 -25.21
N ILE A 125 33.76 -13.80 -25.94
CA ILE A 125 33.77 -15.26 -26.07
C ILE A 125 33.83 -15.62 -27.54
N ALA A 126 34.86 -16.34 -27.97
CA ALA A 126 34.99 -16.90 -29.32
C ALA A 126 34.92 -18.42 -29.26
N TYR A 127 34.02 -19.03 -30.04
CA TYR A 127 33.76 -20.47 -29.96
C TYR A 127 33.20 -21.06 -31.25
N PRO A 128 33.47 -22.34 -31.53
CA PRO A 128 32.86 -23.06 -32.64
C PRO A 128 31.44 -23.52 -32.31
N VAL A 129 30.55 -23.43 -33.30
CA VAL A 129 29.24 -24.08 -33.33
C VAL A 129 29.12 -24.98 -34.55
N LEU A 130 28.19 -25.93 -34.49
CA LEU A 130 27.73 -26.74 -35.62
C LEU A 130 26.41 -26.15 -36.13
N ALA A 131 26.39 -25.81 -37.42
CA ALA A 131 25.21 -25.44 -38.18
C ALA A 131 24.94 -26.49 -39.27
N SER A 132 23.87 -26.32 -40.05
CA SER A 132 23.52 -27.24 -41.15
C SER A 132 24.63 -27.41 -42.20
N GLN A 133 25.51 -26.41 -42.35
CA GLN A 133 26.64 -26.41 -43.30
C GLN A 133 27.98 -26.76 -42.63
N GLY A 134 27.96 -27.30 -41.42
CA GLY A 134 29.17 -27.71 -40.69
C GLY A 134 29.60 -26.73 -39.61
N LYS A 135 30.90 -26.74 -39.30
CA LYS A 135 31.47 -26.00 -38.16
C LYS A 135 31.76 -24.55 -38.53
N VAL A 136 31.23 -23.60 -37.76
CA VAL A 136 31.44 -22.16 -37.93
C VAL A 136 31.90 -21.55 -36.61
N ASN A 137 32.88 -20.63 -36.66
CA ASN A 137 33.31 -19.89 -35.47
C ASN A 137 32.46 -18.63 -35.29
N LEU A 138 31.98 -18.42 -34.06
CA LEU A 138 31.20 -17.26 -33.65
C LEU A 138 31.93 -16.48 -32.58
N THR A 139 31.54 -15.21 -32.44
CA THR A 139 31.95 -14.37 -31.31
C THR A 139 30.75 -13.74 -30.63
N GLU A 140 30.80 -13.71 -29.30
CA GLU A 140 29.85 -13.01 -28.45
C GLU A 140 30.59 -12.01 -27.55
N LYS A 141 29.89 -10.94 -27.20
CA LYS A 141 30.31 -10.01 -26.16
C LYS A 141 29.19 -9.90 -25.13
N HIS A 142 29.47 -10.36 -23.92
CA HIS A 142 28.58 -10.21 -22.78
C HIS A 142 28.98 -8.95 -22.01
N ILE A 143 28.01 -8.10 -21.70
CA ILE A 143 28.20 -6.81 -21.06
C ILE A 143 27.36 -6.81 -19.78
N PHE A 144 28.03 -6.82 -18.64
CA PHE A 144 27.42 -6.75 -17.32
C PHE A 144 27.55 -5.34 -16.77
N GLN A 145 26.43 -4.69 -16.52
CA GLN A 145 26.35 -3.34 -15.95
C GLN A 145 25.44 -3.35 -14.73
N TRP A 146 25.96 -2.87 -13.60
CA TRP A 146 25.20 -2.70 -12.38
C TRP A 146 24.67 -1.27 -12.28
N ASN A 147 23.38 -1.14 -12.02
CA ASN A 147 22.75 0.12 -11.66
C ASN A 147 22.68 0.21 -10.13
N LYS A 148 23.48 1.11 -9.56
CA LYS A 148 23.55 1.35 -8.11
C LYS A 148 22.26 1.87 -7.51
N THR A 149 21.47 2.65 -8.26
CA THR A 149 20.23 3.28 -7.76
C THR A 149 19.14 2.23 -7.54
N ASP A 150 18.98 1.31 -8.49
CA ASP A 150 17.91 0.31 -8.45
C ASP A 150 18.37 -1.06 -7.93
N ASP A 151 19.67 -1.21 -7.64
CA ASP A 151 20.37 -2.49 -7.41
C ASP A 151 19.99 -3.57 -8.43
N LEU A 152 20.07 -3.22 -9.71
CA LEU A 152 19.78 -4.12 -10.82
C LEU A 152 21.05 -4.41 -11.63
N LEU A 153 21.18 -5.66 -12.07
CA LEU A 153 22.17 -6.09 -13.04
C LEU A 153 21.54 -6.15 -14.43
N THR A 154 22.12 -5.47 -15.40
CA THR A 154 21.81 -5.68 -16.82
C THR A 154 22.92 -6.52 -17.45
N CYS A 155 22.54 -7.64 -18.07
CA CYS A 155 23.40 -8.45 -18.93
C CYS A 155 22.95 -8.28 -20.38
N SER A 156 23.80 -7.70 -21.23
CA SER A 156 23.58 -7.59 -22.67
C SER A 156 24.49 -8.55 -23.43
N ILE A 157 23.95 -9.24 -24.42
CA ILE A 157 24.72 -10.19 -25.26
C ILE A 157 24.64 -9.75 -26.71
N GLU A 158 25.77 -9.26 -27.22
CA GLU A 158 25.99 -8.95 -28.63
C GLU A 158 26.56 -10.17 -29.35
N ARG A 159 26.15 -10.42 -30.60
CA ARG A 159 26.66 -11.52 -31.43
C ARG A 159 27.15 -11.02 -32.78
N SER A 160 28.31 -11.48 -33.23
CA SER A 160 28.86 -11.11 -34.55
C SER A 160 27.98 -11.54 -35.73
N THR A 161 27.17 -12.58 -35.57
CA THR A 161 26.23 -13.08 -36.60
C THR A 161 24.86 -12.41 -36.60
N ARG A 162 24.52 -11.64 -35.57
CA ARG A 162 23.25 -10.89 -35.55
C ARG A 162 23.47 -9.51 -36.15
N LYS A 163 23.04 -9.32 -37.40
CA LYS A 163 23.25 -8.07 -38.16
C LYS A 163 22.12 -7.04 -37.98
N SER A 164 20.95 -7.48 -37.53
CA SER A 164 19.77 -6.64 -37.35
C SER A 164 18.94 -7.06 -36.14
N GLY A 165 18.09 -6.13 -35.67
CA GLY A 165 17.31 -6.27 -34.44
C GLY A 165 18.09 -5.90 -33.18
N SER A 166 17.40 -5.88 -32.04
CA SER A 166 18.03 -5.60 -30.75
C SER A 166 18.87 -6.79 -30.26
N ASP A 167 19.97 -6.48 -29.58
CA ASP A 167 20.72 -7.45 -28.80
C ASP A 167 19.86 -8.05 -27.67
N PHE A 168 20.30 -9.18 -27.13
CA PHE A 168 19.64 -9.78 -25.98
C PHE A 168 19.98 -8.97 -24.74
N LYS A 169 18.96 -8.57 -23.97
CA LYS A 169 19.10 -7.80 -22.73
C LYS A 169 18.35 -8.51 -21.63
N TYR A 170 19.06 -8.94 -20.60
CA TYR A 170 18.48 -9.55 -19.39
C TYR A 170 18.67 -8.61 -18.23
N VAL A 171 17.58 -8.26 -17.55
CA VAL A 171 17.59 -7.45 -16.32
C VAL A 171 17.36 -8.39 -15.15
N LEU A 172 18.26 -8.33 -14.18
CA LEU A 172 18.29 -9.23 -13.03
C LEU A 172 18.30 -8.42 -11.73
N LYS A 173 17.62 -8.94 -10.72
CA LYS A 173 17.65 -8.47 -9.32
C LYS A 173 18.48 -9.43 -8.48
N ARG A 174 18.84 -9.05 -7.25
CA ARG A 174 19.50 -9.96 -6.32
C ARG A 174 18.65 -11.20 -6.08
N ALA A 175 19.28 -12.37 -6.08
CA ALA A 175 18.58 -13.62 -5.84
C ALA A 175 17.85 -13.60 -4.49
N GLY A 176 16.59 -14.05 -4.47
CA GLY A 176 15.76 -14.09 -3.27
C GLY A 176 15.23 -12.73 -2.79
N THR A 177 15.35 -11.66 -3.59
CA THR A 177 14.76 -10.35 -3.27
C THR A 177 13.49 -10.11 -4.07
N ASN A 178 12.47 -9.51 -3.44
CA ASN A 178 11.19 -9.16 -4.06
C ASN A 178 10.54 -10.33 -4.83
N ASP A 179 10.74 -11.57 -4.38
CA ASP A 179 10.00 -12.73 -4.86
C ASP A 179 8.76 -12.91 -4.01
N ALA A 180 7.60 -12.93 -4.65
CA ALA A 180 6.33 -13.01 -3.97
C ALA A 180 5.35 -13.91 -4.72
N TYR A 181 4.32 -14.30 -4.01
CA TYR A 181 3.15 -14.96 -4.53
C TYR A 181 2.00 -13.97 -4.67
N PHE A 182 1.13 -14.24 -5.62
CA PHE A 182 -0.16 -13.57 -5.67
C PHE A 182 -1.30 -14.55 -5.90
N MET A 183 -2.49 -14.15 -5.49
CA MET A 183 -3.71 -14.90 -5.76
C MET A 183 -4.86 -13.93 -6.04
N ARG A 184 -5.79 -14.36 -6.89
CA ARG A 184 -7.03 -13.60 -7.17
C ARG A 184 -8.12 -14.13 -6.25
N LEU A 185 -8.71 -13.25 -5.46
CA LEU A 185 -9.83 -13.61 -4.61
C LEU A 185 -11.14 -13.58 -5.41
N GLN A 186 -12.03 -14.50 -5.06
CA GLN A 186 -13.37 -14.53 -5.64
C GLN A 186 -14.26 -13.49 -4.96
N ASP A 187 -15.33 -13.09 -5.64
CA ASP A 187 -16.40 -12.35 -4.97
C ASP A 187 -17.32 -13.34 -4.25
N ASN A 188 -18.04 -12.86 -3.23
CA ASN A 188 -18.80 -13.59 -2.21
C ASN A 188 -18.07 -13.72 -0.87
N TRP A 189 -18.71 -13.16 0.15
CA TRP A 189 -18.18 -12.94 1.49
C TRP A 189 -19.17 -13.41 2.57
N GLN A 190 -20.09 -14.31 2.20
CA GLN A 190 -21.06 -14.90 3.11
C GLN A 190 -20.44 -16.04 3.94
N ILE A 191 -20.79 -16.07 5.24
CA ILE A 191 -20.34 -17.07 6.24
C ILE A 191 -20.58 -18.51 5.77
N ASP A 192 -21.75 -18.76 5.19
CA ASP A 192 -22.18 -20.11 4.77
C ASP A 192 -21.68 -20.49 3.37
N GLU A 193 -20.95 -19.60 2.69
CA GLU A 193 -20.48 -19.79 1.31
C GLU A 193 -18.95 -19.67 1.21
N LEU A 194 -18.40 -18.60 0.61
CA LEU A 194 -16.95 -18.48 0.37
C LEU A 194 -16.15 -17.81 1.50
N LEU A 195 -16.79 -17.19 2.49
CA LEU A 195 -16.07 -16.54 3.59
C LEU A 195 -15.07 -17.48 4.30
N PRO A 196 -15.35 -18.78 4.57
CA PRO A 196 -14.39 -19.64 5.23
C PRO A 196 -13.04 -19.73 4.50
N VAL A 197 -13.07 -19.89 3.18
CA VAL A 197 -11.86 -19.91 2.35
C VAL A 197 -11.17 -18.55 2.34
N GLN A 198 -11.94 -17.45 2.28
CA GLN A 198 -11.39 -16.10 2.26
C GLN A 198 -10.72 -15.73 3.60
N ALA A 199 -11.36 -16.07 4.72
CA ALA A 199 -10.83 -15.89 6.06
C ALA A 199 -9.53 -16.68 6.26
N PHE A 200 -9.51 -17.94 5.80
CA PHE A 200 -8.29 -18.74 5.76
C PHE A 200 -7.17 -18.04 4.97
N LEU A 201 -7.47 -17.58 3.75
CA LEU A 201 -6.49 -16.92 2.88
C LEU A 201 -5.96 -15.61 3.47
N ILE A 202 -6.84 -14.78 4.05
CA ILE A 202 -6.46 -13.52 4.71
C ILE A 202 -5.61 -13.80 5.95
N SER A 203 -5.97 -14.80 6.76
CA SER A 203 -5.14 -15.20 7.91
C SER A 203 -3.77 -15.75 7.48
N LEU A 204 -3.73 -16.56 6.42
CA LEU A 204 -2.50 -17.03 5.82
C LEU A 204 -1.64 -15.85 5.38
N GLN A 205 -2.20 -14.84 4.70
CA GLN A 205 -1.48 -13.63 4.29
C GLN A 205 -0.83 -12.92 5.48
N GLY A 206 -1.59 -12.66 6.55
CA GLY A 206 -1.06 -12.01 7.74
C GLY A 206 0.11 -12.77 8.37
N VAL A 207 0.00 -14.10 8.45
CA VAL A 207 1.05 -14.97 9.00
C VAL A 207 2.29 -15.02 8.11
N VAL A 208 2.11 -15.26 6.80
CA VAL A 208 3.24 -15.48 5.89
C VAL A 208 4.00 -14.20 5.58
N ASN A 209 3.37 -13.05 5.81
CA ASN A 209 3.99 -11.74 5.64
C ASN A 209 4.73 -11.24 6.90
N ALA A 210 4.84 -12.03 7.97
CA ALA A 210 5.43 -11.61 9.25
C ALA A 210 6.84 -10.97 9.15
N ASP A 211 7.66 -11.40 8.20
CA ASP A 211 9.07 -11.00 8.06
C ASP A 211 9.50 -10.67 6.62
N ALA A 212 8.60 -10.81 5.63
CA ALA A 212 8.81 -10.36 4.26
C ALA A 212 7.46 -10.24 3.51
N PRO A 213 7.34 -9.38 2.48
CA PRO A 213 6.14 -9.30 1.65
C PRO A 213 6.04 -10.50 0.70
N ARG A 214 5.40 -11.60 1.14
CA ARG A 214 5.33 -12.89 0.43
C ARG A 214 4.03 -13.15 -0.30
N LEU A 215 2.89 -12.68 0.19
CA LEU A 215 1.58 -12.97 -0.39
C LEU A 215 0.78 -11.68 -0.59
N TYR A 216 0.38 -11.44 -1.84
CA TYR A 216 -0.46 -10.33 -2.24
C TYR A 216 -1.76 -10.83 -2.88
N PHE A 217 -2.89 -10.22 -2.55
CA PHE A 217 -4.18 -10.55 -3.14
C PHE A 217 -4.65 -9.49 -4.13
N ILE A 218 -5.14 -9.95 -5.28
CA ILE A 218 -5.93 -9.14 -6.20
C ILE A 218 -7.40 -9.38 -5.87
N TYR A 219 -8.08 -8.35 -5.39
CA TYR A 219 -9.48 -8.41 -4.97
C TYR A 219 -10.43 -8.24 -6.17
N PRO A 220 -11.69 -8.71 -6.07
CA PRO A 220 -12.68 -8.55 -7.14
C PRO A 220 -12.99 -7.08 -7.41
N LYS A 221 -13.51 -6.78 -8.61
CA LYS A 221 -13.82 -5.39 -9.05
C LYS A 221 -14.85 -4.68 -8.16
N SER A 222 -15.71 -5.44 -7.47
CA SER A 222 -16.73 -4.97 -6.53
C SER A 222 -16.16 -4.57 -5.17
N TRP A 223 -14.89 -4.89 -4.89
CA TRP A 223 -14.23 -4.49 -3.66
C TRP A 223 -14.01 -2.97 -3.60
N ALA A 224 -14.17 -2.36 -2.43
CA ALA A 224 -14.08 -0.90 -2.26
C ALA A 224 -12.73 -0.35 -2.74
N PHE A 225 -11.65 -1.05 -2.39
CA PHE A 225 -10.29 -0.74 -2.79
C PHE A 225 -9.95 -1.38 -4.15
N ASN A 226 -10.52 -0.80 -5.21
CA ASN A 226 -10.43 -1.34 -6.57
C ASN A 226 -9.04 -1.20 -7.24
N TYR A 227 -8.07 -0.56 -6.58
CA TYR A 227 -6.71 -0.37 -7.10
C TYR A 227 -5.81 -1.60 -6.99
N THR A 228 -6.25 -2.67 -6.31
CA THR A 228 -5.36 -3.82 -6.04
C THR A 228 -4.67 -4.41 -7.29
N PRO A 229 -5.29 -4.46 -8.49
CA PRO A 229 -4.57 -4.84 -9.71
C PRO A 229 -3.52 -3.81 -10.16
N ALA A 230 -3.83 -2.52 -10.10
CA ALA A 230 -2.91 -1.47 -10.54
C ALA A 230 -1.69 -1.33 -9.63
N VAL A 231 -1.88 -1.50 -8.31
CA VAL A 231 -0.78 -1.53 -7.33
C VAL A 231 0.07 -2.80 -7.50
N PHE A 232 -0.53 -3.94 -7.84
CA PHE A 232 0.20 -5.15 -8.21
C PHE A 232 1.12 -4.90 -9.41
N ASP A 233 0.60 -4.30 -10.48
CA ASP A 233 1.38 -3.96 -11.67
C ASP A 233 2.50 -2.96 -11.32
N PHE A 234 2.22 -1.98 -10.46
CA PHE A 234 3.24 -1.06 -9.98
C PHE A 234 4.35 -1.76 -9.18
N TYR A 235 4.02 -2.70 -8.28
CA TYR A 235 5.03 -3.47 -7.56
C TYR A 235 5.86 -4.36 -8.49
N LYS A 236 5.23 -4.98 -9.48
CA LYS A 236 5.91 -5.77 -10.51
C LYS A 236 6.86 -4.90 -11.35
N ASP A 237 6.35 -3.80 -11.89
CA ASP A 237 7.05 -3.03 -12.92
C ASP A 237 8.02 -2.00 -12.33
N LYS A 238 7.67 -1.38 -11.20
CA LYS A 238 8.48 -0.32 -10.57
C LYS A 238 9.23 -0.78 -9.34
N LYS A 239 8.74 -1.80 -8.62
CA LYS A 239 9.42 -2.35 -7.43
C LYS A 239 10.14 -3.68 -7.69
N ASN A 240 10.20 -4.11 -8.95
CA ASN A 240 10.96 -5.30 -9.38
C ASN A 240 10.47 -6.59 -8.71
N PHE A 241 9.19 -6.66 -8.31
CA PHE A 241 8.64 -7.90 -7.81
C PHE A 241 8.51 -8.95 -8.92
N THR A 242 8.92 -10.18 -8.62
CA THR A 242 8.62 -11.33 -9.47
C THR A 242 7.53 -12.13 -8.77
N PHE A 243 6.35 -12.15 -9.39
CA PHE A 243 5.17 -12.76 -8.81
C PHE A 243 4.91 -14.16 -9.37
N THR A 244 4.60 -15.10 -8.49
CA THR A 244 4.11 -16.45 -8.84
C THR A 244 2.64 -16.60 -8.46
N GLU A 245 1.78 -16.98 -9.40
CA GLU A 245 0.36 -17.16 -9.14
C GLU A 245 0.07 -18.43 -8.32
N LEU A 246 -0.71 -18.29 -7.25
CA LEU A 246 -1.32 -19.39 -6.50
C LEU A 246 -2.77 -19.51 -6.95
N ARG A 247 -3.14 -20.69 -7.45
CA ARG A 247 -4.44 -20.89 -8.13
C ARG A 247 -5.59 -21.22 -7.20
N ASN A 248 -5.30 -21.72 -6.01
CA ASN A 248 -6.30 -22.07 -4.99
C ASN A 248 -5.66 -22.10 -3.59
N HIS A 249 -6.51 -22.21 -2.56
CA HIS A 249 -6.10 -22.18 -1.16
C HIS A 249 -5.28 -23.40 -0.73
N GLU A 250 -5.48 -24.58 -1.33
CA GLU A 250 -4.66 -25.77 -1.05
C GLU A 250 -3.21 -25.58 -1.50
N ILE A 251 -3.01 -25.09 -2.73
CA ILE A 251 -1.68 -24.78 -3.27
C ILE A 251 -1.05 -23.65 -2.45
N ALA A 252 -1.83 -22.65 -2.04
CA ALA A 252 -1.34 -21.58 -1.18
C ALA A 252 -0.78 -22.12 0.14
N LEU A 253 -1.54 -22.97 0.83
CA LEU A 253 -1.07 -23.63 2.05
C LEU A 253 0.18 -24.48 1.78
N GLN A 254 0.16 -25.32 0.74
CA GLN A 254 1.28 -26.21 0.42
C GLN A 254 2.59 -25.43 0.21
N ARG A 255 2.53 -24.27 -0.43
CA ARG A 255 3.69 -23.42 -0.75
C ARG A 255 4.20 -22.60 0.43
N LEU A 256 3.34 -22.32 1.39
CA LEU A 256 3.59 -21.36 2.46
C LEU A 256 3.54 -21.97 3.87
N LYS A 257 3.21 -23.26 4.00
CA LYS A 257 3.05 -23.94 5.30
C LYS A 257 4.25 -23.81 6.23
N GLN A 258 5.46 -23.66 5.70
CA GLN A 258 6.67 -23.48 6.52
C GLN A 258 6.63 -22.24 7.41
N TYR A 259 5.74 -21.29 7.13
CA TYR A 259 5.55 -20.08 7.94
C TYR A 259 4.40 -20.20 8.96
N VAL A 260 3.59 -21.27 8.87
CA VAL A 260 2.40 -21.49 9.69
C VAL A 260 2.68 -22.52 10.78
N LYS A 261 2.37 -22.20 12.04
CA LYS A 261 2.63 -23.08 13.18
C LYS A 261 1.44 -23.96 13.58
N GLY A 262 0.22 -23.53 13.26
CA GLY A 262 -0.99 -24.25 13.63
C GLY A 262 -2.24 -23.65 12.99
N TYR A 263 -3.41 -24.06 13.47
CA TYR A 263 -4.70 -23.55 13.03
C TYR A 263 -5.66 -23.31 14.20
N VAL A 264 -6.59 -22.38 14.03
CA VAL A 264 -7.68 -22.07 14.97
C VAL A 264 -9.01 -22.36 14.27
N VAL A 265 -9.86 -23.17 14.90
CA VAL A 265 -11.17 -23.51 14.35
C VAL A 265 -12.20 -22.48 14.82
N TRP A 266 -12.90 -21.84 13.90
CA TRP A 266 -14.01 -20.94 14.22
C TRP A 266 -15.36 -21.59 13.93
N ASP A 267 -16.40 -21.11 14.62
CA ASP A 267 -17.76 -21.59 14.53
C ASP A 267 -18.58 -20.73 13.55
N LYS A 268 -19.04 -21.32 12.45
CA LYS A 268 -19.86 -20.62 11.43
C LYS A 268 -21.20 -20.16 11.98
N SER A 269 -21.74 -20.81 13.00
CA SER A 269 -22.98 -20.38 13.66
C SER A 269 -22.80 -19.17 14.57
N VAL A 270 -21.54 -18.82 14.92
CA VAL A 270 -21.18 -17.68 15.78
C VAL A 270 -20.16 -16.80 15.08
N ARG A 271 -20.63 -15.81 14.29
CA ARG A 271 -19.80 -14.84 13.53
C ARG A 271 -18.62 -14.30 14.36
N THR A 272 -18.88 -13.96 15.61
CA THR A 272 -17.92 -13.36 16.54
C THR A 272 -16.73 -14.27 16.85
N SER A 273 -16.91 -15.60 16.76
CA SER A 273 -15.82 -16.57 16.94
C SER A 273 -14.73 -16.44 15.87
N LEU A 274 -15.08 -16.03 14.64
CA LEU A 274 -14.11 -15.75 13.57
C LEU A 274 -13.22 -14.56 13.93
N ILE A 275 -13.83 -13.51 14.47
CA ILE A 275 -13.11 -12.29 14.86
C ILE A 275 -12.12 -12.61 15.98
N VAL A 276 -12.54 -13.37 16.99
CA VAL A 276 -11.64 -13.84 18.06
C VAL A 276 -10.56 -14.78 17.51
N ALA A 277 -10.89 -15.65 16.55
CA ALA A 277 -9.91 -16.53 15.92
C ALA A 277 -8.81 -15.77 15.19
N PHE A 278 -9.08 -14.61 14.60
CA PHE A 278 -8.03 -13.75 14.02
C PHE A 278 -7.06 -13.20 15.08
N THR A 279 -7.54 -12.87 16.28
CA THR A 279 -6.66 -12.48 17.40
C THR A 279 -5.69 -13.61 17.74
N VAL A 280 -6.21 -14.83 17.90
CA VAL A 280 -5.39 -16.02 18.20
C VAL A 280 -4.43 -16.35 17.05
N ALA A 281 -4.88 -16.23 15.81
CA ALA A 281 -4.07 -16.45 14.61
C ALA A 281 -2.81 -15.57 14.61
N GLY A 282 -2.95 -14.28 14.94
CA GLY A 282 -1.81 -13.38 15.11
C GLY A 282 -0.88 -13.82 16.23
N LEU A 283 -1.42 -14.08 17.41
CA LEU A 283 -0.63 -14.42 18.60
C LEU A 283 0.14 -15.74 18.47
N GLU A 284 -0.40 -16.72 17.75
CA GLU A 284 0.10 -18.09 17.69
C GLU A 284 0.73 -18.46 16.35
N LYS A 285 0.77 -17.51 15.39
CA LYS A 285 1.18 -17.75 13.99
C LYS A 285 0.39 -18.88 13.34
N ALA A 286 -0.93 -18.82 13.51
CA ALA A 286 -1.87 -19.83 13.07
C ALA A 286 -2.79 -19.30 11.96
N VAL A 287 -3.33 -20.20 11.15
CA VAL A 287 -4.38 -19.88 10.18
C VAL A 287 -5.76 -20.13 10.77
N VAL A 288 -6.75 -19.35 10.37
CA VAL A 288 -8.15 -19.55 10.78
C VAL A 288 -8.85 -20.49 9.79
N VAL A 289 -9.59 -21.47 10.30
CA VAL A 289 -10.29 -22.47 9.48
C VAL A 289 -11.69 -22.76 10.02
N SER A 290 -12.63 -23.03 9.13
CA SER A 290 -13.90 -23.65 9.50
C SER A 290 -13.76 -25.17 9.56
N GLU A 291 -14.78 -25.85 10.09
CA GLU A 291 -14.84 -27.31 10.18
C GLU A 291 -14.58 -28.04 8.85
N ASP A 292 -15.12 -27.51 7.74
CA ASP A 292 -14.96 -28.08 6.39
C ASP A 292 -13.51 -28.03 5.86
N MET A 293 -12.65 -27.22 6.49
CA MET A 293 -11.23 -27.10 6.11
C MET A 293 -10.30 -27.93 7.00
N LEU A 294 -10.80 -28.65 8.00
CA LEU A 294 -9.99 -29.52 8.88
C LEU A 294 -9.16 -30.55 8.09
N PRO A 295 -9.73 -31.29 7.10
CA PRO A 295 -8.94 -32.27 6.35
C PRO A 295 -7.74 -31.67 5.63
N LEU A 296 -7.84 -30.41 5.18
CA LEU A 296 -6.75 -29.70 4.51
C LEU A 296 -5.59 -29.40 5.47
N VAL A 297 -5.88 -28.83 6.64
CA VAL A 297 -4.83 -28.42 7.59
C VAL A 297 -4.21 -29.60 8.33
N GLU A 298 -4.99 -30.65 8.60
CA GLU A 298 -4.49 -31.91 9.15
C GLU A 298 -3.57 -32.63 8.17
N LYS A 299 -3.95 -32.71 6.89
CA LYS A 299 -3.09 -33.25 5.82
C LYS A 299 -1.80 -32.43 5.66
N ALA A 300 -1.84 -31.13 5.96
CA ALA A 300 -0.65 -30.27 5.96
C ALA A 300 0.26 -30.49 7.18
N GLY A 301 -0.20 -31.22 8.20
CA GLY A 301 0.52 -31.51 9.45
C GLY A 301 0.48 -30.35 10.45
N LEU A 302 -0.48 -29.43 10.33
CA LEU A 302 -0.64 -28.32 11.26
C LEU A 302 -1.31 -28.80 12.56
N LYS A 303 -0.92 -28.19 13.67
CA LYS A 303 -1.50 -28.49 14.99
C LYS A 303 -2.70 -27.59 15.26
N MET A 304 -3.74 -28.14 15.85
CA MET A 304 -4.84 -27.35 16.39
C MET A 304 -4.33 -26.54 17.58
N VAL A 305 -4.55 -25.22 17.53
CA VAL A 305 -4.17 -24.27 18.59
C VAL A 305 -5.36 -24.03 19.51
N GLU A 306 -6.52 -23.77 18.93
CA GLU A 306 -7.78 -23.53 19.64
C GLU A 306 -8.95 -24.03 18.78
N ASP A 307 -10.03 -24.44 19.43
CA ASP A 307 -11.29 -24.85 18.80
C ASP A 307 -12.45 -24.09 19.44
N PHE A 308 -13.12 -23.26 18.65
CA PHE A 308 -14.25 -22.44 19.10
C PHE A 308 -15.61 -23.00 18.69
N ARG A 309 -15.68 -24.16 18.03
CA ARG A 309 -16.96 -24.81 17.71
C ARG A 309 -17.76 -25.03 18.99
N TRP A 310 -19.01 -24.57 19.00
CA TRP A 310 -19.98 -24.67 20.09
C TRP A 310 -19.62 -23.93 21.39
N LYS A 311 -18.37 -23.46 21.54
CA LYS A 311 -17.85 -22.79 22.75
C LYS A 311 -18.65 -21.53 23.12
N PHE A 312 -19.15 -20.85 22.10
CA PHE A 312 -19.85 -19.57 22.24
C PHE A 312 -21.33 -19.63 21.86
N ALA A 313 -21.89 -20.84 21.68
CA ALA A 313 -23.29 -21.00 21.34
C ALA A 313 -24.19 -20.36 22.41
N GLY A 314 -25.11 -19.49 21.97
CA GLY A 314 -26.06 -18.79 22.84
C GLY A 314 -25.48 -17.61 23.65
N LYS A 315 -24.19 -17.28 23.49
CA LYS A 315 -23.58 -16.11 24.14
C LYS A 315 -23.77 -14.85 23.31
N SER A 316 -23.89 -13.71 23.99
CA SER A 316 -23.82 -12.39 23.39
C SER A 316 -22.41 -12.02 22.95
N ASP A 317 -22.28 -11.06 22.03
CA ASP A 317 -20.97 -10.55 21.59
C ASP A 317 -20.18 -9.96 22.76
N ALA A 318 -20.84 -9.25 23.68
CA ALA A 318 -20.21 -8.73 24.89
C ALA A 318 -19.58 -9.83 25.76
N GLU A 319 -20.28 -10.96 25.96
CA GLU A 319 -19.74 -12.10 26.71
C GLU A 319 -18.54 -12.75 25.99
N ILE A 320 -18.61 -12.90 24.67
CA ILE A 320 -17.55 -13.52 23.87
C ILE A 320 -16.30 -12.64 23.87
N TYR A 321 -16.46 -11.33 23.68
CA TYR A 321 -15.32 -10.39 23.71
C TYR A 321 -14.76 -10.18 25.11
N ARG A 322 -15.58 -10.25 26.17
CA ARG A 322 -15.10 -10.25 27.56
C ARG A 322 -14.23 -11.47 27.83
N TRP A 323 -14.68 -12.65 27.40
CA TRP A 323 -13.86 -13.87 27.45
C TRP A 323 -12.56 -13.69 26.67
N ALA A 324 -12.61 -13.19 25.44
CA ALA A 324 -11.41 -12.98 24.62
C ALA A 324 -10.44 -11.96 25.24
N TYR A 325 -10.98 -10.90 25.86
CA TYR A 325 -10.19 -9.91 26.59
C TYR A 325 -9.41 -10.57 27.72
N GLU A 326 -10.07 -11.34 28.58
CA GLU A 326 -9.45 -12.02 29.73
C GLU A 326 -8.34 -13.00 29.33
N HIS A 327 -8.44 -13.61 28.14
CA HIS A 327 -7.50 -14.65 27.69
C HIS A 327 -6.34 -14.11 26.86
N TYR A 328 -6.57 -13.06 26.07
CA TYR A 328 -5.65 -12.66 25.02
C TYR A 328 -5.22 -11.19 25.06
N TRP A 329 -5.96 -10.30 25.72
CA TRP A 329 -5.72 -8.85 25.66
C TRP A 329 -4.31 -8.47 26.11
N ASP A 330 -3.79 -9.06 27.19
CA ASP A 330 -2.47 -8.73 27.75
C ASP A 330 -1.32 -9.00 26.78
N ARG A 331 -1.53 -9.89 25.80
CA ARG A 331 -0.55 -10.24 24.76
C ARG A 331 -0.71 -9.42 23.48
N CYS A 332 -1.82 -8.70 23.35
CA CYS A 332 -2.16 -7.94 22.15
C CYS A 332 -1.46 -6.58 22.12
N ASN A 333 -1.17 -6.13 20.92
CA ASN A 333 -0.65 -4.79 20.63
C ASN A 333 -1.50 -3.69 21.29
N LYS A 334 -0.84 -2.63 21.80
CA LYS A 334 -1.48 -1.45 22.42
C LYS A 334 -1.34 -0.16 21.61
N ASP A 335 -0.66 -0.20 20.47
CA ASP A 335 -0.61 0.87 19.47
C ASP A 335 -1.64 0.68 18.35
N PHE A 336 -2.14 -0.55 18.19
CA PHE A 336 -3.09 -0.94 17.14
C PHE A 336 -4.20 -1.83 17.68
N ILE A 337 -5.43 -1.53 17.30
CA ILE A 337 -6.63 -2.33 17.56
C ILE A 337 -7.49 -2.35 16.29
N VAL A 338 -8.21 -3.45 16.02
CA VAL A 338 -8.99 -3.59 14.79
C VAL A 338 -10.46 -3.87 15.07
N TRP A 339 -11.34 -3.06 14.46
CA TRP A 339 -12.77 -3.33 14.33
C TRP A 339 -13.07 -4.02 12.99
N LEU A 340 -13.59 -5.25 13.03
CA LEU A 340 -14.00 -6.03 11.86
C LEU A 340 -15.50 -5.96 11.62
N GLY A 341 -16.06 -4.76 11.76
CA GLY A 341 -17.43 -4.43 11.36
C GLY A 341 -17.52 -4.18 9.87
N GLY A 342 -18.09 -3.03 9.50
CA GLY A 342 -18.53 -2.66 8.15
C GLY A 342 -19.82 -3.38 7.78
N ASP A 343 -19.75 -4.70 7.63
CA ASP A 343 -20.93 -5.54 7.39
C ASP A 343 -21.44 -6.17 8.71
N TYR A 344 -22.71 -6.59 8.73
CA TYR A 344 -23.35 -7.30 9.84
C TYR A 344 -24.04 -8.59 9.37
N GLY A 345 -24.41 -9.47 10.30
CA GLY A 345 -25.17 -10.68 10.02
C GLY A 345 -24.32 -11.72 9.29
N LYS A 346 -24.75 -12.16 8.10
CA LYS A 346 -24.10 -13.27 7.38
C LYS A 346 -22.90 -12.86 6.53
N ILE A 347 -22.59 -11.58 6.42
CA ILE A 347 -21.52 -11.05 5.57
C ILE A 347 -20.39 -10.52 6.44
N MET A 348 -19.14 -10.79 6.03
CA MET A 348 -17.97 -10.14 6.61
C MET A 348 -16.89 -9.95 5.54
N LYS A 349 -16.31 -8.75 5.49
CA LYS A 349 -15.26 -8.39 4.53
C LYS A 349 -13.97 -7.97 5.24
N PRO A 350 -13.23 -8.91 5.87
CA PRO A 350 -12.17 -8.59 6.81
C PRO A 350 -10.82 -8.34 6.10
N GLY A 351 -10.80 -7.48 5.08
CA GLY A 351 -9.60 -7.17 4.30
C GLY A 351 -8.39 -6.77 5.16
N VAL A 352 -8.63 -6.00 6.23
CA VAL A 352 -7.58 -5.49 7.13
C VAL A 352 -7.07 -6.54 8.14
N ALA A 353 -7.68 -7.73 8.19
CA ALA A 353 -7.27 -8.76 9.15
C ALA A 353 -5.86 -9.28 8.89
N ASP A 354 -5.35 -9.23 7.65
CA ASP A 354 -3.97 -9.59 7.35
C ASP A 354 -2.98 -8.72 8.16
N TRP A 355 -3.23 -7.41 8.23
CA TRP A 355 -2.42 -6.47 9.01
C TRP A 355 -2.57 -6.66 10.51
N GLY A 356 -3.78 -6.86 11.01
CA GLY A 356 -3.98 -7.06 12.43
C GLY A 356 -3.30 -8.34 12.94
N ILE A 357 -3.29 -9.41 12.13
CA ILE A 357 -2.54 -10.64 12.41
C ILE A 357 -1.04 -10.37 12.39
N TYR A 358 -0.55 -9.66 11.36
CA TYR A 358 0.85 -9.23 11.26
C TYR A 358 1.31 -8.37 12.46
N LYS A 359 0.41 -7.59 13.07
CA LYS A 359 0.69 -6.72 14.22
C LYS A 359 0.31 -7.31 15.58
N HIS A 360 -0.23 -8.53 15.61
CA HIS A 360 -0.71 -9.20 16.84
C HIS A 360 -1.73 -8.35 17.61
N VAL A 361 -2.73 -7.82 16.91
CA VAL A 361 -3.75 -6.93 17.50
C VAL A 361 -4.89 -7.72 18.12
N PHE A 362 -5.64 -7.04 18.98
CA PHE A 362 -6.96 -7.50 19.39
C PHE A 362 -7.99 -7.13 18.33
N PHE A 363 -8.72 -8.11 17.83
CA PHE A 363 -9.84 -7.90 16.91
C PHE A 363 -11.17 -7.90 17.65
N ASN A 364 -12.05 -6.97 17.30
CA ASN A 364 -13.41 -6.92 17.82
C ASN A 364 -14.41 -6.33 16.82
N ASP A 365 -15.68 -6.29 17.19
CA ASP A 365 -16.77 -5.61 16.48
C ASP A 365 -17.81 -5.17 17.51
N LEU A 366 -17.33 -4.57 18.60
CA LEU A 366 -18.16 -4.09 19.70
C LEU A 366 -18.91 -2.82 19.29
N SER A 367 -20.19 -2.75 19.64
CA SER A 367 -21.00 -1.54 19.50
C SER A 367 -20.42 -0.40 20.33
N THR A 368 -20.33 0.76 19.72
CA THR A 368 -19.95 2.03 20.35
C THR A 368 -21.15 2.94 20.62
N ARG A 369 -22.37 2.42 20.44
CA ARG A 369 -23.61 3.08 20.81
C ARG A 369 -23.81 3.04 22.32
N VAL A 370 -24.01 4.20 22.95
CA VAL A 370 -24.14 4.32 24.42
C VAL A 370 -25.29 3.52 25.04
N THR A 371 -26.35 3.23 24.26
CA THR A 371 -27.49 2.43 24.73
C THR A 371 -27.19 0.93 24.76
N ASP A 372 -26.15 0.47 24.07
CA ASP A 372 -25.73 -0.93 24.03
C ASP A 372 -24.76 -1.18 25.18
N THR A 373 -25.26 -1.02 26.41
CA THR A 373 -24.47 -0.74 27.62
C THR A 373 -23.29 -1.70 27.85
N GLU A 374 -23.46 -3.00 27.61
CA GLU A 374 -22.39 -3.99 27.84
C GLU A 374 -21.28 -3.92 26.78
N GLU A 375 -21.65 -3.82 25.50
CA GLU A 375 -20.67 -3.70 24.41
C GLU A 375 -19.95 -2.36 24.49
N TYR A 376 -20.69 -1.27 24.73
CA TYR A 376 -20.13 0.07 24.90
C TYR A 376 -19.14 0.12 26.06
N ALA A 377 -19.48 -0.44 27.22
CA ALA A 377 -18.58 -0.46 28.38
C ALA A 377 -17.26 -1.18 28.05
N LEU A 378 -17.32 -2.29 27.32
CA LEU A 378 -16.12 -3.03 26.92
C LEU A 378 -15.32 -2.28 25.83
N ALA A 379 -15.98 -1.71 24.83
CA ALA A 379 -15.33 -0.89 23.81
C ALA A 379 -14.60 0.31 24.43
N ASN A 380 -15.28 1.02 25.33
CA ASN A 380 -14.72 2.13 26.09
C ASN A 380 -13.51 1.69 26.94
N LYS A 381 -13.61 0.52 27.60
CA LYS A 381 -12.50 -0.04 28.38
C LYS A 381 -11.28 -0.34 27.50
N LEU A 382 -11.48 -1.05 26.39
CA LEU A 382 -10.41 -1.37 25.43
C LEU A 382 -9.69 -0.12 24.96
N LEU A 383 -10.44 0.91 24.53
CA LEU A 383 -9.86 2.17 24.06
C LEU A 383 -9.12 2.91 25.19
N SER A 384 -9.64 2.92 26.42
CA SER A 384 -8.97 3.56 27.56
C SER A 384 -7.61 2.95 27.92
N GLU A 385 -7.38 1.69 27.55
CA GLU A 385 -6.15 0.93 27.83
C GLU A 385 -5.14 0.95 26.66
N MET A 386 -5.47 1.62 25.55
CA MET A 386 -4.55 1.79 24.42
C MET A 386 -3.51 2.89 24.70
N ASN A 387 -2.37 2.80 24.02
CA ASN A 387 -1.34 3.83 24.09
C ASN A 387 -1.84 5.16 23.51
N PRO A 388 -1.32 6.31 23.97
CA PRO A 388 -1.66 7.61 23.41
C PRO A 388 -1.49 7.66 21.89
N MET A 389 -2.49 8.20 21.18
CA MET A 389 -2.53 8.23 19.71
C MET A 389 -2.45 6.86 19.03
N ALA A 390 -2.87 5.79 19.70
CA ALA A 390 -3.07 4.49 19.05
C ALA A 390 -3.96 4.61 17.80
N MET A 391 -3.75 3.67 16.88
CA MET A 391 -4.51 3.55 15.65
C MET A 391 -5.64 2.54 15.84
N VAL A 392 -6.87 3.01 15.67
CA VAL A 392 -8.07 2.18 15.58
C VAL A 392 -8.31 1.90 14.11
N MET A 393 -8.10 0.65 13.69
CA MET A 393 -8.19 0.26 12.29
C MET A 393 -9.45 -0.53 11.99
N GLY A 394 -9.83 -0.56 10.73
CA GLY A 394 -11.08 -1.21 10.33
C GLY A 394 -12.28 -0.30 10.54
N TRP A 395 -13.48 -0.86 10.62
CA TRP A 395 -14.70 -0.04 10.65
C TRP A 395 -15.75 -0.59 11.60
N HIS A 396 -16.55 0.32 12.17
CA HIS A 396 -17.71 0.01 12.98
C HIS A 396 -18.76 -0.79 12.18
N SER A 397 -19.69 -1.48 12.85
CA SER A 397 -20.73 -2.25 12.16
C SER A 397 -21.97 -1.41 11.91
N TYR A 398 -22.37 -1.22 10.65
CA TYR A 398 -23.62 -0.53 10.30
C TYR A 398 -24.89 -1.21 10.86
N GLY A 399 -24.78 -2.46 11.33
CA GLY A 399 -25.88 -3.16 12.01
C GLY A 399 -25.95 -2.90 13.52
N LYS A 400 -24.92 -2.31 14.13
CA LYS A 400 -24.81 -2.08 15.58
C LYS A 400 -24.85 -0.61 15.95
N ASP A 401 -24.00 0.19 15.33
CA ASP A 401 -23.75 1.58 15.70
C ASP A 401 -23.55 2.45 14.46
N LEU A 402 -23.24 3.72 14.71
CA LEU A 402 -23.09 4.74 13.68
C LEU A 402 -21.67 5.28 13.69
N GLU A 403 -21.20 5.74 12.53
CA GLU A 403 -19.86 6.33 12.39
C GLU A 403 -19.63 7.46 13.40
N ARG A 404 -20.66 8.28 13.65
CA ARG A 404 -20.59 9.34 14.66
C ARG A 404 -20.28 8.81 16.05
N GLU A 405 -20.84 7.67 16.44
CA GLU A 405 -20.68 7.07 17.77
C GLU A 405 -19.28 6.49 17.90
N HIS A 406 -18.85 5.74 16.88
CA HIS A 406 -17.55 5.10 16.83
C HIS A 406 -16.40 6.11 16.84
N VAL A 407 -16.42 7.07 15.91
CA VAL A 407 -15.34 8.05 15.77
C VAL A 407 -15.35 9.03 16.93
N SER A 408 -16.51 9.37 17.52
CA SER A 408 -16.56 10.19 18.74
C SER A 408 -15.90 9.49 19.93
N LEU A 409 -16.19 8.21 20.14
CA LEU A 409 -15.58 7.44 21.23
C LEU A 409 -14.06 7.31 21.03
N CYS A 410 -13.60 7.01 19.82
CA CYS A 410 -12.16 6.96 19.52
C CYS A 410 -11.49 8.33 19.74
N SER A 411 -12.13 9.41 19.30
CA SER A 411 -11.65 10.79 19.44
C SER A 411 -11.58 11.22 20.91
N HIS A 412 -12.49 10.76 21.76
CA HIS A 412 -12.51 11.04 23.20
C HIS A 412 -11.19 10.65 23.88
N TYR A 413 -10.55 9.57 23.42
CA TYR A 413 -9.24 9.12 23.91
C TYR A 413 -8.05 9.69 23.12
N GLY A 414 -8.30 10.52 22.11
CA GLY A 414 -7.28 11.05 21.21
C GLY A 414 -6.66 9.97 20.32
N HIS A 415 -7.39 8.89 20.03
CA HIS A 415 -6.99 7.88 19.06
C HIS A 415 -7.33 8.31 17.65
N ARG A 416 -6.70 7.63 16.69
CA ARG A 416 -6.77 7.94 15.27
C ARG A 416 -7.46 6.77 14.58
N VAL A 417 -8.51 7.03 13.81
CA VAL A 417 -9.20 5.99 13.05
C VAL A 417 -8.58 5.90 11.65
N GLU A 418 -8.30 4.70 11.15
CA GLU A 418 -7.68 4.53 9.83
C GLU A 418 -8.09 3.24 9.11
N GLY A 419 -8.45 3.39 7.84
CA GLY A 419 -8.81 2.29 6.95
C GLY A 419 -10.15 1.64 7.27
N LEU A 420 -10.89 1.21 6.24
CA LEU A 420 -12.09 0.39 6.42
C LEU A 420 -11.72 -1.05 6.79
N ASN A 421 -12.69 -1.80 7.32
CA ASN A 421 -12.58 -3.27 7.50
C ASN A 421 -12.11 -3.97 6.21
N THR A 422 -12.43 -3.39 5.04
CA THR A 422 -12.07 -3.88 3.71
C THR A 422 -10.67 -3.51 3.23
N LEU A 423 -9.88 -2.72 3.96
CA LEU A 423 -8.56 -2.24 3.51
C LEU A 423 -7.58 -3.41 3.32
N PRO A 424 -7.14 -3.73 2.08
CA PRO A 424 -6.46 -5.00 1.82
C PRO A 424 -4.93 -4.90 1.79
N ASN A 425 -4.26 -6.05 1.92
CA ASN A 425 -2.83 -6.25 1.62
C ASN A 425 -1.87 -5.37 2.43
N LEU A 426 -2.25 -4.94 3.63
CA LEU A 426 -1.41 -4.05 4.44
C LEU A 426 -0.22 -4.78 5.06
N SER A 427 -0.35 -6.05 5.43
CA SER A 427 0.79 -6.88 5.87
C SER A 427 1.86 -6.97 4.79
N PHE A 428 1.48 -6.94 3.50
CA PHE A 428 2.41 -6.88 2.38
C PHE A 428 2.93 -5.46 2.15
N SER A 429 2.02 -4.50 1.95
CA SER A 429 2.33 -3.16 1.44
C SER A 429 3.12 -2.29 2.41
N SER A 430 2.97 -2.52 3.72
CA SER A 430 3.75 -1.84 4.76
C SER A 430 5.24 -2.11 4.71
N GLN A 431 5.64 -3.22 4.08
CA GLN A 431 7.04 -3.63 3.94
C GLN A 431 7.65 -3.20 2.61
N VAL A 432 6.86 -2.65 1.69
CA VAL A 432 7.35 -2.21 0.38
C VAL A 432 7.69 -0.72 0.47
N HIS A 433 8.98 -0.42 0.35
CA HIS A 433 9.49 0.94 0.47
C HIS A 433 9.40 1.75 -0.84
N PRO A 434 9.34 3.08 -0.74
CA PRO A 434 9.49 3.94 -1.90
C PRO A 434 10.84 3.74 -2.60
N ALA A 435 10.95 4.20 -3.84
CA ALA A 435 12.21 4.18 -4.57
C ALA A 435 13.27 5.00 -3.80
N PRO A 436 14.56 4.61 -3.82
CA PRO A 436 15.61 5.35 -3.14
C PRO A 436 15.61 6.84 -3.55
N GLY A 437 15.53 7.74 -2.57
CA GLY A 437 15.49 9.18 -2.80
C GLY A 437 14.16 9.72 -3.33
N PHE A 438 13.10 8.91 -3.40
CA PHE A 438 11.77 9.38 -3.79
C PHE A 438 11.31 10.50 -2.85
N LYS A 439 10.87 11.61 -3.42
CA LYS A 439 10.28 12.73 -2.68
C LYS A 439 8.84 12.88 -3.13
N PHE A 440 7.91 12.78 -2.19
CA PHE A 440 6.51 13.10 -2.44
C PHE A 440 6.42 14.58 -2.81
N LYS A 441 5.95 14.84 -4.04
CA LYS A 441 5.78 16.18 -4.60
C LYS A 441 4.40 16.32 -5.20
N ASN A 442 3.70 17.33 -4.73
CA ASN A 442 2.33 17.62 -5.13
C ASN A 442 2.31 18.62 -6.29
N HIS A 443 1.20 18.71 -7.03
CA HIS A 443 1.06 19.62 -8.15
C HIS A 443 0.56 21.00 -7.69
N HIS A 444 1.46 21.82 -7.15
CA HIS A 444 1.13 23.19 -6.77
C HIS A 444 0.93 24.09 -8.01
N ASN A 445 -0.25 24.65 -8.16
CA ASN A 445 -0.62 25.63 -9.21
C ASN A 445 -0.33 27.07 -8.77
N VAL A 446 -0.18 27.28 -7.47
CA VAL A 446 0.21 28.57 -6.89
C VAL A 446 1.69 28.84 -7.15
N VAL A 447 1.97 30.00 -7.77
CA VAL A 447 3.32 30.49 -8.04
C VAL A 447 3.73 31.47 -6.93
N PRO A 448 4.88 31.28 -6.25
CA PRO A 448 5.36 32.20 -5.23
C PRO A 448 5.43 33.65 -5.73
N GLY A 449 4.96 34.60 -4.92
CA GLY A 449 4.94 36.04 -5.25
C GLY A 449 3.85 36.48 -6.24
N LYS A 450 3.24 35.56 -6.99
CA LYS A 450 2.12 35.88 -7.89
C LYS A 450 0.87 36.23 -7.08
N LYS A 451 0.21 37.33 -7.46
CA LYS A 451 -1.08 37.73 -6.89
C LYS A 451 -2.21 37.10 -7.70
N TYR A 452 -3.13 36.44 -7.02
CA TYR A 452 -4.34 35.86 -7.60
C TYR A 452 -5.52 36.76 -7.22
N VAL A 453 -6.01 37.55 -8.18
CA VAL A 453 -7.13 38.49 -7.98
C VAL A 453 -8.36 37.92 -8.68
N PRO A 454 -9.41 37.57 -7.94
CA PRO A 454 -10.64 37.04 -8.54
C PRO A 454 -11.42 38.15 -9.29
N GLU A 455 -12.06 37.76 -10.39
CA GLU A 455 -13.03 38.57 -11.13
C GLU A 455 -14.43 38.46 -10.51
N LYS A 456 -15.42 39.14 -11.10
CA LYS A 456 -16.83 39.07 -10.68
C LYS A 456 -17.52 37.78 -11.19
N LYS A 457 -16.98 36.61 -10.87
CA LYS A 457 -17.45 35.27 -11.31
C LYS A 457 -17.84 34.36 -10.15
N VAL A 458 -18.41 33.20 -10.47
CA VAL A 458 -18.52 32.07 -9.55
C VAL A 458 -17.32 31.15 -9.80
N TYR A 459 -16.44 31.02 -8.81
CA TYR A 459 -15.34 30.06 -8.86
C TYR A 459 -15.83 28.76 -8.24
N ILE A 460 -15.56 27.64 -8.91
CA ILE A 460 -15.90 26.30 -8.43
C ILE A 460 -14.66 25.41 -8.42
N THR A 461 -14.53 24.60 -7.37
CA THR A 461 -13.52 23.55 -7.27
C THR A 461 -14.12 22.32 -6.62
N CYS A 462 -13.56 21.15 -6.94
CA CYS A 462 -14.09 19.85 -6.54
C CYS A 462 -13.06 19.12 -5.68
N ILE A 463 -13.50 18.54 -4.57
CA ILE A 463 -12.72 17.63 -3.76
C ILE A 463 -13.41 16.28 -3.80
N GLN A 464 -12.70 15.24 -4.22
CA GLN A 464 -13.15 13.88 -3.97
C GLN A 464 -12.70 13.42 -2.60
N THR A 465 -13.67 12.90 -1.86
CA THR A 465 -13.56 12.57 -0.44
C THR A 465 -13.42 11.07 -0.20
N ASP A 466 -13.32 10.70 1.08
CA ASP A 466 -13.17 9.33 1.58
C ASP A 466 -11.77 8.72 1.33
N GLY A 467 -10.81 9.56 0.93
CA GLY A 467 -9.40 9.19 0.78
C GLY A 467 -9.00 8.56 -0.56
N LEU A 468 -7.74 8.77 -0.92
CA LEU A 468 -7.08 8.15 -2.07
C LEU A 468 -7.14 6.62 -1.96
N GLY A 469 -7.76 6.01 -2.96
CA GLY A 469 -7.77 4.56 -3.14
C GLY A 469 -9.14 3.90 -2.98
N ILE A 470 -10.17 4.65 -2.58
CA ILE A 470 -11.56 4.24 -2.74
C ILE A 470 -12.14 4.98 -3.94
N GLY A 471 -12.93 4.29 -4.76
CA GLY A 471 -13.74 4.95 -5.77
C GLY A 471 -13.00 5.31 -7.06
N ALA A 472 -12.91 6.62 -7.37
CA ALA A 472 -12.76 7.09 -8.75
C ALA A 472 -11.32 7.28 -9.32
N TRP A 473 -10.25 7.00 -8.57
CA TRP A 473 -8.86 7.23 -9.03
C TRP A 473 -8.54 6.57 -10.39
N LEU A 474 -9.06 5.36 -10.62
CA LEU A 474 -8.85 4.59 -11.85
C LEU A 474 -10.04 4.69 -12.83
N LYS A 475 -10.96 5.64 -12.62
CA LYS A 475 -12.16 5.79 -13.45
C LYS A 475 -11.94 6.79 -14.60
N PRO A 476 -12.75 6.71 -15.68
CA PRO A 476 -12.64 7.62 -16.82
C PRO A 476 -12.78 9.10 -16.44
N GLY A 477 -12.16 9.96 -17.24
CA GLY A 477 -12.23 11.42 -17.09
C GLY A 477 -11.18 12.03 -16.16
N ARG A 478 -10.46 11.22 -15.37
CA ARG A 478 -9.36 11.71 -14.52
C ARG A 478 -8.31 12.45 -15.38
N GLY A 479 -7.91 13.63 -14.91
CA GLY A 479 -6.97 14.52 -15.61
C GLY A 479 -7.62 15.47 -16.62
N GLU A 480 -8.92 15.35 -16.93
CA GLU A 480 -9.61 16.26 -17.87
C GLU A 480 -9.96 17.63 -17.25
N ILE A 481 -10.04 17.73 -15.92
CA ILE A 481 -10.36 18.95 -15.16
C ILE A 481 -9.49 19.04 -13.90
N PRO A 482 -9.20 20.24 -13.36
CA PRO A 482 -8.59 20.39 -12.05
C PRO A 482 -9.43 19.70 -10.97
N TYR A 483 -8.77 18.92 -10.12
CA TYR A 483 -9.46 18.06 -9.17
C TYR A 483 -8.61 17.80 -7.93
N ALA A 484 -9.18 18.00 -6.74
CA ALA A 484 -8.50 17.74 -5.49
C ALA A 484 -8.90 16.39 -4.87
N TRP A 485 -7.97 15.78 -4.15
CA TRP A 485 -8.15 14.45 -3.56
C TRP A 485 -7.68 14.44 -2.11
N GLU A 486 -8.54 13.95 -1.22
CA GLU A 486 -8.16 13.64 0.15
C GLU A 486 -7.11 12.53 0.17
N THR A 487 -5.98 12.75 0.82
CA THR A 487 -4.93 11.75 0.97
C THR A 487 -5.12 10.97 2.26
N ILE A 488 -5.01 9.64 2.19
CA ILE A 488 -4.83 8.80 3.38
C ILE A 488 -3.40 8.99 3.88
N ILE A 489 -3.15 10.04 4.67
CA ILE A 489 -1.79 10.49 5.02
C ILE A 489 -0.97 9.44 5.77
N ASN A 490 -1.60 8.48 6.46
CA ASN A 490 -0.91 7.37 7.10
C ASN A 490 -0.32 6.36 6.11
N TYR A 491 -0.73 6.35 4.84
CA TYR A 491 -0.03 5.54 3.81
C TYR A 491 1.44 5.93 3.66
N SER A 492 1.85 7.12 4.13
CA SER A 492 3.27 7.51 4.23
C SER A 492 4.14 6.52 5.02
N TRP A 493 3.54 5.69 5.87
CA TRP A 493 4.23 4.63 6.61
C TRP A 493 3.48 3.28 6.61
N LEU A 494 2.14 3.26 6.49
CA LEU A 494 1.35 2.03 6.39
C LEU A 494 1.51 1.32 5.04
N ALA A 495 1.72 2.07 3.97
CA ALA A 495 1.86 1.53 2.62
C ALA A 495 2.66 2.49 1.72
N PRO A 496 3.94 2.75 2.03
CA PRO A 496 4.65 3.91 1.48
C PRO A 496 4.94 3.78 -0.02
N ALA A 497 5.19 2.58 -0.55
CA ALA A 497 5.25 2.38 -2.00
C ALA A 497 3.88 2.52 -2.69
N MET A 498 2.78 2.25 -2.01
CA MET A 498 1.44 2.51 -2.54
C MET A 498 1.15 4.02 -2.56
N MET A 499 1.63 4.78 -1.58
CA MET A 499 1.62 6.24 -1.67
C MET A 499 2.43 6.73 -2.87
N GLU A 500 3.62 6.17 -3.11
CA GLU A 500 4.40 6.48 -4.31
C GLU A 500 3.64 6.19 -5.61
N PHE A 501 2.84 5.12 -5.65
CA PHE A 501 1.99 4.82 -6.82
C PHE A 501 1.02 5.97 -7.12
N PHE A 502 0.33 6.51 -6.12
CA PHE A 502 -0.59 7.65 -6.33
C PHE A 502 0.15 8.90 -6.82
N TYR A 503 1.31 9.22 -6.22
CA TYR A 503 2.12 10.37 -6.64
C TYR A 503 2.73 10.20 -8.03
N SER A 504 3.21 9.00 -8.35
CA SER A 504 3.86 8.73 -9.65
C SER A 504 2.87 8.63 -10.80
N THR A 505 1.59 8.41 -10.50
CA THR A 505 0.53 8.35 -11.50
C THR A 505 -0.32 9.62 -11.54
N ALA A 506 -0.06 10.60 -10.66
CA ALA A 506 -0.72 11.91 -10.63
C ALA A 506 -0.59 12.63 -11.99
N THR A 507 -1.67 13.23 -12.45
CA THR A 507 -1.69 14.14 -13.60
C THR A 507 -1.50 15.57 -13.11
N ALA A 508 -1.15 16.50 -14.01
CA ALA A 508 -1.01 17.92 -13.66
C ALA A 508 -2.27 18.56 -13.06
N ASN A 509 -3.44 17.93 -13.23
CA ASN A 509 -4.72 18.40 -12.69
C ASN A 509 -5.11 17.75 -11.36
N ASP A 510 -4.33 16.79 -10.84
CA ASP A 510 -4.57 16.17 -9.53
C ASP A 510 -3.87 16.96 -8.43
N TYR A 511 -4.61 17.39 -7.43
CA TYR A 511 -4.09 18.12 -6.27
C TYR A 511 -4.38 17.37 -4.97
N PHE A 512 -3.34 17.05 -4.19
CA PHE A 512 -3.51 16.30 -2.94
C PHE A 512 -3.70 17.21 -1.73
N ILE A 513 -4.60 16.83 -0.83
CA ILE A 513 -4.83 17.52 0.46
C ILE A 513 -4.70 16.54 1.64
N GLY A 514 -4.35 17.07 2.81
CA GLY A 514 -4.52 16.32 4.05
C GLY A 514 -5.98 16.42 4.50
N ALA A 515 -6.51 15.40 5.17
CA ALA A 515 -7.94 15.35 5.48
C ALA A 515 -8.24 14.60 6.77
N LEU A 516 -9.54 14.50 7.07
CA LEU A 516 -10.12 13.76 8.19
C LEU A 516 -9.68 14.29 9.58
N SER A 517 -9.42 15.60 9.66
CA SER A 517 -9.19 16.32 10.91
C SER A 517 -8.03 15.83 11.79
N GLY A 518 -7.11 15.01 11.30
CA GLY A 518 -6.02 14.56 12.17
C GLY A 518 -4.96 13.75 11.46
N PRO A 519 -4.04 13.13 12.23
CA PRO A 519 -3.06 12.16 11.75
C PRO A 519 -3.73 10.80 11.44
N GLY A 520 -4.86 10.83 10.74
CA GLY A 520 -5.91 9.82 10.70
C GLY A 520 -7.26 10.47 11.01
N TYR A 521 -8.35 9.71 10.90
CA TYR A 521 -9.70 10.22 11.10
C TYR A 521 -10.05 10.43 12.57
N LEU A 522 -10.54 11.62 12.90
CA LEU A 522 -11.07 11.96 14.22
C LEU A 522 -12.07 13.13 14.14
N TYR A 523 -12.83 13.35 15.22
CA TYR A 523 -13.69 14.51 15.40
C TYR A 523 -13.07 15.49 16.41
N PRO A 524 -12.54 16.64 15.96
CA PRO A 524 -11.80 17.56 16.83
C PRO A 524 -12.64 18.18 17.96
N LYS A 525 -13.97 18.27 17.85
CA LYS A 525 -14.90 18.67 18.92
C LYS A 525 -15.01 17.59 20.01
N ALA A 526 -14.87 16.31 19.65
CA ALA A 526 -14.89 15.18 20.60
C ALA A 526 -13.51 14.92 21.24
N VAL A 527 -12.41 15.42 20.64
CA VAL A 527 -11.07 15.31 21.22
C VAL A 527 -10.93 16.24 22.44
N PRO A 528 -10.48 15.73 23.61
CA PRO A 528 -10.17 16.58 24.76
C PRO A 528 -9.19 17.69 24.37
N PRO A 529 -9.43 18.97 24.73
CA PRO A 529 -8.62 20.10 24.27
C PRO A 529 -7.12 19.99 24.54
N LYS A 530 -6.72 19.26 25.59
CA LYS A 530 -5.31 19.00 25.94
C LYS A 530 -4.59 18.06 24.97
N LEU A 531 -5.32 17.18 24.26
CA LEU A 531 -4.76 16.18 23.35
C LEU A 531 -4.66 16.70 21.91
N LEU A 532 -5.59 17.55 21.50
CA LEU A 532 -5.71 18.07 20.13
C LEU A 532 -4.42 18.70 19.57
N PRO A 533 -3.64 19.52 20.30
CA PRO A 533 -2.43 20.13 19.74
C PRO A 533 -1.38 19.13 19.24
N ASN A 534 -1.20 18.00 19.94
CA ASN A 534 -0.24 16.98 19.53
C ASN A 534 -0.71 16.21 18.30
N LEU A 535 -2.02 15.96 18.18
CA LEU A 535 -2.62 15.36 16.99
C LEU A 535 -2.43 16.26 15.77
N ILE A 536 -2.71 17.57 15.90
CA ILE A 536 -2.50 18.54 14.82
C ILE A 536 -1.02 18.61 14.41
N LYS A 537 -0.10 18.59 15.38
CA LYS A 537 1.35 18.59 15.12
C LYS A 537 1.77 17.36 14.30
N GLU A 538 1.26 16.18 14.64
CA GLU A 538 1.58 14.96 13.90
C GLU A 538 0.95 14.95 12.50
N ALA A 539 -0.28 15.44 12.35
CA ALA A 539 -0.89 15.64 11.02
C ALA A 539 -0.05 16.58 10.16
N LYS A 540 0.40 17.71 10.72
CA LYS A 540 1.26 18.69 10.04
C LYS A 540 2.59 18.08 9.60
N ARG A 541 3.21 17.24 10.45
CA ARG A 541 4.45 16.52 10.10
C ARG A 541 4.26 15.62 8.89
N MET A 542 3.13 14.91 8.80
CA MET A 542 2.80 14.09 7.63
C MET A 542 2.48 14.93 6.40
N MET A 543 1.78 16.05 6.55
CA MET A 543 1.56 17.00 5.46
C MET A 543 2.88 17.51 4.88
N ASP A 544 3.85 17.84 5.72
CA ASP A 544 5.17 18.30 5.27
C ASP A 544 5.94 17.22 4.51
N LEU A 545 5.85 15.97 4.97
CA LEU A 545 6.42 14.82 4.28
C LEU A 545 5.80 14.60 2.89
N LEU A 546 4.49 14.81 2.79
CA LEU A 546 3.68 14.57 1.59
C LEU A 546 3.51 15.81 0.70
N ASP A 547 4.14 16.94 1.05
CA ASP A 547 4.02 18.19 0.28
C ASP A 547 2.56 18.69 0.14
N LEU A 548 1.79 18.57 1.23
CA LEU A 548 0.38 18.98 1.30
C LEU A 548 0.27 20.38 1.93
N GLN A 549 -0.48 21.27 1.28
CA GLN A 549 -0.64 22.67 1.72
C GLN A 549 -2.07 23.04 2.12
N VAL A 550 -3.03 22.13 1.96
CA VAL A 550 -4.43 22.30 2.35
C VAL A 550 -4.81 21.18 3.31
N PHE A 551 -5.62 21.50 4.31
CA PHE A 551 -6.11 20.52 5.28
C PHE A 551 -7.64 20.59 5.42
N GLU A 552 -8.29 19.44 5.32
CA GLU A 552 -9.72 19.29 5.54
C GLU A 552 -10.06 18.91 6.97
N LEU A 553 -11.11 19.56 7.48
CA LEU A 553 -11.67 19.39 8.82
C LEU A 553 -13.12 18.91 8.73
N MET A 554 -13.38 17.72 9.24
CA MET A 554 -14.68 17.10 9.38
C MET A 554 -15.01 16.87 10.86
N ASP A 555 -16.22 17.22 11.26
CA ASP A 555 -16.74 16.90 12.59
C ASP A 555 -18.26 16.88 12.59
N TYR A 556 -18.87 15.77 12.98
CA TYR A 556 -20.30 15.71 13.29
C TYR A 556 -20.58 14.85 14.52
N SER A 557 -19.67 14.91 15.49
CA SER A 557 -19.81 14.26 16.80
C SER A 557 -21.06 14.72 17.57
N GLU A 558 -21.54 15.94 17.30
CA GLU A 558 -22.72 16.55 17.90
C GLU A 558 -23.89 16.61 16.89
N GLY A 559 -24.40 15.45 16.46
CA GLY A 559 -25.58 15.36 15.56
C GLY A 559 -25.43 14.28 14.48
N ALA A 560 -26.08 14.47 13.33
CA ALA A 560 -25.93 13.61 12.14
C ALA A 560 -25.11 14.30 11.04
N THR A 561 -24.71 13.56 10.01
CA THR A 561 -23.84 14.06 8.94
C THR A 561 -24.46 15.20 8.13
N VAL A 562 -25.78 15.19 7.92
CA VAL A 562 -26.51 16.24 7.15
C VAL A 562 -27.39 17.09 8.06
N GLU A 563 -28.09 16.45 8.99
CA GLU A 563 -29.05 17.09 9.90
C GLU A 563 -28.41 17.60 11.20
N GLY A 564 -27.14 17.27 11.42
CA GLY A 564 -26.40 17.67 12.60
C GLY A 564 -25.51 18.89 12.40
N ASN A 565 -24.71 19.13 13.43
CA ASN A 565 -23.82 20.26 13.52
C ASN A 565 -22.44 19.91 12.96
N THR A 566 -22.28 20.14 11.66
CA THR A 566 -21.01 19.95 10.93
C THR A 566 -20.05 21.14 11.09
N GLU A 567 -20.53 22.22 11.71
CA GLU A 567 -19.76 23.41 11.98
C GLU A 567 -18.76 23.22 13.13
N LEU A 568 -17.64 23.95 13.01
CA LEU A 568 -16.55 23.94 13.97
C LEU A 568 -16.67 25.11 14.93
N THR A 569 -16.30 24.85 16.19
CA THR A 569 -16.16 25.91 17.19
C THR A 569 -14.97 26.80 16.87
N LYS A 570 -15.01 28.06 17.31
CA LYS A 570 -13.87 28.97 17.18
C LYS A 570 -12.59 28.40 17.81
N GLN A 571 -12.70 27.70 18.96
CA GLN A 571 -11.57 27.09 19.65
C GLN A 571 -10.89 25.99 18.80
N VAL A 572 -11.68 25.13 18.15
CA VAL A 572 -11.14 24.10 17.25
C VAL A 572 -10.42 24.76 16.08
N VAL A 573 -11.05 25.75 15.44
CA VAL A 573 -10.44 26.48 14.33
C VAL A 573 -9.15 27.19 14.77
N ASP A 574 -9.15 27.84 15.94
CA ASP A 574 -7.96 28.47 16.52
C ASP A 574 -6.79 27.48 16.68
N ALA A 575 -7.07 26.24 17.10
CA ALA A 575 -6.05 25.20 17.27
C ALA A 575 -5.38 24.83 15.94
N TYR A 576 -6.15 24.69 14.85
CA TYR A 576 -5.59 24.37 13.53
C TYR A 576 -4.78 25.51 12.94
N TYR A 577 -5.28 26.75 12.98
CA TYR A 577 -4.50 27.90 12.52
C TYR A 577 -3.18 28.05 13.29
N LYS A 578 -3.17 27.71 14.58
CA LYS A 578 -1.94 27.72 15.40
C LYS A 578 -1.00 26.56 15.07
N GLY A 579 -1.52 25.35 14.91
CA GLY A 579 -0.71 24.14 14.71
C GLY A 579 -0.26 23.91 13.26
N MET A 580 -0.92 24.55 12.30
CA MET A 580 -0.61 24.47 10.87
C MET A 580 -0.43 25.88 10.29
N PRO A 581 0.54 26.67 10.77
CA PRO A 581 0.63 28.07 10.40
C PRO A 581 0.96 28.27 8.92
N ASP A 582 1.56 27.30 8.21
CA ASP A 582 2.07 27.49 6.84
C ASP A 582 1.13 27.00 5.74
N VAL A 583 -0.05 26.46 6.08
CA VAL A 583 -1.03 26.02 5.07
C VAL A 583 -1.59 27.21 4.30
N ILE A 584 -2.06 26.97 3.08
CA ILE A 584 -2.68 28.01 2.25
C ILE A 584 -4.15 28.25 2.63
N GLY A 585 -4.80 27.27 3.26
CA GLY A 585 -6.17 27.33 3.73
C GLY A 585 -6.67 25.99 4.27
N PHE A 586 -7.88 26.01 4.81
CA PHE A 586 -8.60 24.86 5.32
C PHE A 586 -9.93 24.70 4.60
N VAL A 587 -10.41 23.47 4.51
CA VAL A 587 -11.79 23.17 4.07
C VAL A 587 -12.55 22.46 5.18
N ASN A 588 -13.88 22.59 5.21
CA ASN A 588 -14.70 22.00 6.28
C ASN A 588 -16.00 21.34 5.80
N GLY A 589 -16.30 20.20 6.38
CA GLY A 589 -17.58 19.50 6.23
C GLY A 589 -17.41 18.12 5.59
N TYR A 590 -18.53 17.49 5.30
CA TYR A 590 -18.61 16.27 4.49
C TYR A 590 -19.92 16.33 3.69
N ALA A 591 -21.02 16.62 4.39
CA ALA A 591 -22.14 17.33 3.79
C ALA A 591 -21.85 18.86 3.76
N PRO A 592 -22.76 19.68 3.22
CA PRO A 592 -22.64 21.13 3.36
C PRO A 592 -22.46 21.53 4.84
N ALA A 593 -21.58 22.49 5.06
CA ALA A 593 -21.27 23.02 6.39
C ALA A 593 -21.18 24.55 6.31
N PHE A 594 -21.10 25.22 7.46
CA PHE A 594 -21.21 26.68 7.52
C PHE A 594 -20.17 27.36 8.43
N THR A 595 -18.95 26.80 8.47
CA THR A 595 -17.80 27.44 9.13
C THR A 595 -17.01 28.25 8.11
N PHE A 596 -16.90 29.55 8.32
CA PHE A 596 -16.18 30.45 7.43
C PHE A 596 -15.32 31.42 8.23
N THR A 597 -14.05 31.57 7.87
CA THR A 597 -13.18 32.61 8.45
C THR A 597 -11.98 32.84 7.53
N VAL A 598 -11.33 33.99 7.65
CA VAL A 598 -10.04 34.26 7.00
C VAL A 598 -9.07 34.85 8.00
N ARG A 599 -7.86 34.30 8.07
CA ARG A 599 -6.79 34.84 8.92
C ARG A 599 -5.54 35.02 8.11
N ASN A 600 -5.02 36.25 8.07
CA ASN A 600 -3.78 36.57 7.36
C ASN A 600 -3.78 36.06 5.91
N GLY A 601 -4.92 36.18 5.22
CA GLY A 601 -5.10 35.73 3.83
C GLY A 601 -5.22 34.22 3.63
N LYS A 602 -5.40 33.43 4.71
CA LYS A 602 -5.65 31.98 4.69
C LYS A 602 -7.11 31.74 5.07
N PRO A 603 -7.95 31.24 4.16
CA PRO A 603 -9.35 31.02 4.44
C PRO A 603 -9.59 29.62 5.04
N LEU A 604 -10.65 29.50 5.84
CA LEU A 604 -11.36 28.24 6.10
C LEU A 604 -12.73 28.38 5.42
N ILE A 605 -13.04 27.45 4.52
CA ILE A 605 -14.26 27.48 3.69
C ILE A 605 -14.95 26.12 3.80
N SER A 606 -16.24 26.13 4.14
CA SER A 606 -17.03 24.91 4.17
C SER A 606 -17.51 24.48 2.78
N TYR A 607 -17.83 23.19 2.61
CA TYR A 607 -18.51 22.68 1.43
C TYR A 607 -19.88 23.36 1.25
N ASP A 608 -20.17 23.82 0.03
CA ASP A 608 -21.47 24.38 -0.36
C ASP A 608 -22.41 23.29 -0.89
N TYR A 609 -21.86 22.25 -1.53
CA TYR A 609 -22.64 21.25 -2.23
C TYR A 609 -22.05 19.84 -2.07
N TYR A 610 -22.92 18.89 -1.69
CA TYR A 610 -22.60 17.46 -1.69
C TYR A 610 -23.17 16.81 -2.96
N LEU A 611 -22.28 16.39 -3.87
CA LEU A 611 -22.66 15.66 -5.06
C LEU A 611 -22.83 14.17 -4.75
N SER A 612 -24.07 13.76 -4.47
CA SER A 612 -24.40 12.35 -4.24
C SER A 612 -24.20 11.50 -5.52
N PRO A 613 -23.96 10.18 -5.40
CA PRO A 613 -23.80 9.30 -6.57
C PRO A 613 -25.08 9.20 -7.43
N THR A 614 -26.24 9.39 -6.81
CA THR A 614 -27.55 9.20 -7.44
C THR A 614 -28.12 10.49 -8.05
N ARG A 615 -27.56 11.66 -7.74
CA ARG A 615 -28.04 12.95 -8.29
C ARG A 615 -27.89 12.96 -9.81
N LYS A 616 -28.97 13.24 -10.54
CA LYS A 616 -28.91 13.36 -12.02
C LYS A 616 -28.10 14.60 -12.41
N LYS A 617 -27.35 14.52 -13.52
CA LYS A 617 -26.49 15.63 -13.98
C LYS A 617 -27.24 16.95 -14.14
N ALA A 618 -28.39 16.95 -14.83
CA ALA A 618 -29.21 18.14 -15.04
C ALA A 618 -29.72 18.75 -13.73
N ALA A 619 -30.03 17.92 -12.73
CA ALA A 619 -30.44 18.39 -11.42
C ALA A 619 -29.26 19.02 -10.66
N ALA A 620 -28.08 18.40 -10.69
CA ALA A 620 -26.88 18.99 -10.10
C ALA A 620 -26.50 20.33 -10.75
N VAL A 621 -26.63 20.46 -12.06
CA VAL A 621 -26.45 21.75 -12.77
C VAL A 621 -27.43 22.80 -12.27
N ALA A 622 -28.72 22.45 -12.15
CA ALA A 622 -29.74 23.36 -11.63
C ALA A 622 -29.44 23.78 -10.18
N ASP A 623 -29.04 22.85 -9.32
CA ASP A 623 -28.68 23.13 -7.91
C ASP A 623 -27.51 24.14 -7.81
N LEU A 624 -26.47 23.94 -8.62
CA LEU A 624 -25.30 24.83 -8.64
C LEU A 624 -25.65 26.22 -9.18
N HIS A 625 -26.57 26.32 -10.14
CA HIS A 625 -27.14 27.59 -10.57
C HIS A 625 -27.97 28.28 -9.47
N GLU A 626 -28.79 27.52 -8.76
CA GLU A 626 -29.58 28.02 -7.63
C GLU A 626 -28.68 28.54 -6.50
N LEU A 627 -27.63 27.80 -6.12
CA LEU A 627 -26.63 28.26 -5.15
C LEU A 627 -25.95 29.56 -5.58
N ALA A 628 -25.63 29.71 -6.87
CA ALA A 628 -25.04 30.94 -7.39
C ALA A 628 -26.01 32.14 -7.38
N GLU A 629 -27.32 31.89 -7.53
CA GLU A 629 -28.37 32.90 -7.45
C GLU A 629 -28.68 33.29 -6.00
N ILE A 630 -28.64 32.35 -5.06
CA ILE A 630 -28.74 32.64 -3.62
C ILE A 630 -27.55 33.51 -3.18
N ASN A 631 -26.34 33.13 -3.61
CA ASN A 631 -25.11 33.82 -3.25
C ASN A 631 -24.75 34.91 -4.26
N LYS A 632 -25.55 35.98 -4.43
CA LYS A 632 -25.37 36.99 -5.50
C LYS A 632 -24.08 37.82 -5.46
N ARG A 633 -23.42 37.92 -4.30
CA ARG A 633 -22.17 38.70 -4.17
C ARG A 633 -21.06 38.01 -4.96
N ARG A 634 -20.25 38.78 -5.69
CA ARG A 634 -19.14 38.27 -6.51
C ARG A 634 -17.78 38.81 -6.03
N PRO A 635 -16.69 38.03 -6.10
CA PRO A 635 -16.64 36.61 -6.47
C PRO A 635 -17.44 35.72 -5.51
N TYR A 636 -18.04 34.64 -6.00
CA TYR A 636 -18.59 33.59 -5.13
C TYR A 636 -17.66 32.38 -5.23
N PHE A 637 -17.32 31.78 -4.10
CA PHE A 637 -16.43 30.63 -3.97
C PHE A 637 -17.29 29.43 -3.59
N LEU A 638 -17.61 28.59 -4.57
CA LEU A 638 -18.45 27.40 -4.41
C LEU A 638 -17.55 26.17 -4.28
N LEU A 639 -17.49 25.57 -3.09
CA LEU A 639 -16.72 24.36 -2.84
C LEU A 639 -17.63 23.13 -2.96
N MET A 640 -17.28 22.19 -3.85
CA MET A 640 -18.08 20.99 -4.08
C MET A 640 -17.41 19.74 -3.49
N HIS A 641 -18.12 19.06 -2.60
CA HIS A 641 -17.79 17.72 -2.13
C HIS A 641 -18.28 16.69 -3.15
N VAL A 642 -17.39 15.80 -3.60
CA VAL A 642 -17.73 14.74 -4.56
C VAL A 642 -17.57 13.38 -3.90
N ARG A 643 -18.69 12.65 -3.81
CA ARG A 643 -18.72 11.30 -3.28
C ARG A 643 -17.84 10.36 -4.11
N GLU A 644 -16.97 9.59 -3.45
CA GLU A 644 -15.93 8.70 -4.00
C GLU A 644 -16.33 7.80 -5.18
N ASN A 645 -17.59 7.37 -5.23
CA ASN A 645 -18.14 6.54 -6.32
C ASN A 645 -18.51 7.31 -7.60
N SER A 646 -18.42 8.64 -7.59
CA SER A 646 -18.71 9.49 -8.75
C SER A 646 -17.49 9.59 -9.66
N ASP A 647 -17.57 9.06 -10.88
CA ASP A 647 -16.47 9.23 -11.83
C ASP A 647 -16.30 10.69 -12.31
N ILE A 648 -15.08 11.03 -12.71
CA ILE A 648 -14.70 12.40 -13.08
C ILE A 648 -15.38 12.81 -14.39
N LYS A 649 -15.68 11.84 -15.28
CA LYS A 649 -16.41 12.13 -16.52
C LYS A 649 -17.82 12.65 -16.24
N ARG A 650 -18.49 12.10 -15.22
CA ARG A 650 -19.78 12.59 -14.73
C ARG A 650 -19.65 13.99 -14.16
N VAL A 651 -18.66 14.23 -13.31
CA VAL A 651 -18.43 15.54 -12.69
C VAL A 651 -18.16 16.61 -13.74
N LYS A 652 -17.25 16.34 -14.68
CA LYS A 652 -16.97 17.23 -15.81
C LYS A 652 -18.24 17.57 -16.59
N GLY A 653 -19.06 16.57 -16.91
CA GLY A 653 -20.32 16.80 -17.63
C GLY A 653 -21.34 17.67 -16.85
N ILE A 654 -21.25 17.74 -15.52
CA ILE A 654 -22.01 18.70 -14.70
C ILE A 654 -21.39 20.09 -14.83
N LEU A 655 -20.07 20.21 -14.66
CA LEU A 655 -19.37 21.49 -14.73
C LEU A 655 -19.49 22.17 -16.11
N ASP A 656 -19.43 21.39 -17.19
CA ASP A 656 -19.63 21.86 -18.57
C ASP A 656 -21.02 22.50 -18.78
N GLY A 657 -22.01 22.10 -17.97
CA GLY A 657 -23.38 22.61 -18.03
C GLY A 657 -23.62 23.95 -17.34
N LEU A 658 -22.64 24.51 -16.62
CA LEU A 658 -22.82 25.72 -15.80
C LEU A 658 -22.69 27.04 -16.58
N GLY A 659 -22.11 26.99 -17.79
CA GLY A 659 -21.91 28.17 -18.64
C GLY A 659 -20.84 29.16 -18.15
N SER A 660 -20.68 30.27 -18.87
CA SER A 660 -19.52 31.18 -18.75
C SER A 660 -19.45 32.02 -17.46
N LYS A 661 -20.51 32.02 -16.64
CA LYS A 661 -20.51 32.70 -15.32
C LYS A 661 -19.70 31.93 -14.28
N PHE A 662 -19.46 30.64 -14.51
CA PHE A 662 -18.70 29.75 -13.65
C PHE A 662 -17.31 29.53 -14.21
N GLU A 663 -16.32 29.47 -13.31
CA GLU A 663 -14.94 29.18 -13.65
C GLU A 663 -14.43 28.05 -12.75
N VAL A 664 -14.12 26.91 -13.38
CA VAL A 664 -13.53 25.76 -12.70
C VAL A 664 -12.05 26.04 -12.48
N VAL A 665 -11.59 25.98 -11.23
CA VAL A 665 -10.21 26.30 -10.86
C VAL A 665 -9.60 25.24 -9.93
N PRO A 666 -8.28 25.06 -9.95
CA PRO A 666 -7.58 24.26 -8.94
C PRO A 666 -7.84 24.78 -7.51
N LEU A 667 -7.93 23.86 -6.54
CA LEU A 667 -8.28 24.18 -5.15
C LEU A 667 -7.32 25.17 -4.49
N ASP A 668 -6.02 25.08 -4.77
CA ASP A 668 -5.02 25.98 -4.20
C ASP A 668 -5.16 27.41 -4.73
N ILE A 669 -5.44 27.59 -6.03
CA ILE A 669 -5.77 28.89 -6.62
C ILE A 669 -7.09 29.42 -6.04
N PHE A 670 -8.11 28.55 -5.92
CA PHE A 670 -9.40 28.88 -5.31
C PHE A 670 -9.22 29.47 -3.91
N LEU A 671 -8.46 28.81 -3.03
CA LEU A 671 -8.19 29.27 -1.67
C LEU A 671 -7.38 30.56 -1.64
N LYS A 672 -6.41 30.75 -2.55
CA LYS A 672 -5.67 32.03 -2.65
C LYS A 672 -6.56 33.20 -3.03
N MET A 673 -7.49 33.02 -3.96
CA MET A 673 -8.45 34.05 -4.34
C MET A 673 -9.41 34.35 -3.18
N ALA A 674 -9.93 33.30 -2.54
CA ALA A 674 -10.89 33.43 -1.45
C ALA A 674 -10.29 34.09 -0.19
N GLY A 675 -9.05 33.75 0.16
CA GLY A 675 -8.34 34.40 1.27
C GLY A 675 -8.02 35.87 1.00
N ARG A 676 -7.89 36.27 -0.26
CA ARG A 676 -7.59 37.66 -0.65
C ARG A 676 -8.84 38.54 -0.70
N GLN A 677 -9.92 38.05 -1.29
CA GLN A 677 -11.17 38.80 -1.46
C GLN A 677 -12.37 37.96 -1.00
N PRO A 678 -12.48 37.68 0.31
CA PRO A 678 -13.59 36.90 0.84
C PRO A 678 -14.89 37.68 0.69
N THR A 679 -15.92 37.01 0.20
CA THR A 679 -17.29 37.53 0.10
C THR A 679 -18.25 36.86 1.08
N PHE A 680 -17.87 35.70 1.62
CA PHE A 680 -18.53 35.03 2.73
C PHE A 680 -18.38 35.82 4.04
N LYS A 681 -19.31 35.62 4.96
CA LYS A 681 -19.28 36.24 6.30
C LYS A 681 -18.65 35.26 7.28
N GLU A 682 -17.85 35.78 8.22
CA GLU A 682 -17.28 34.96 9.26
C GLU A 682 -18.39 34.31 10.09
N ARG A 683 -18.26 32.99 10.33
CA ARG A 683 -19.21 32.18 11.07
C ARG A 683 -18.49 30.99 11.70
N PHE A 684 -18.83 30.74 12.95
CA PHE A 684 -18.45 29.54 13.69
C PHE A 684 -19.70 28.93 14.29
N LEU A 685 -19.60 27.68 14.73
CA LEU A 685 -20.61 27.11 15.61
C LEU A 685 -20.75 27.98 16.88
N GLN A 686 -21.97 28.47 17.13
CA GLN A 686 -22.35 29.11 18.38
C GLN A 686 -22.75 28.02 19.38
N LYS A 687 -22.16 28.04 20.57
CA LYS A 687 -22.53 27.15 21.68
C LYS A 687 -23.61 27.79 22.54
#